data_AF-A0A6V7QVY2-F1
#
_entry.id   AF-A0A6V7QVY2-F1
#
_cell.length_a   1.000
_cell.length_b   1.000
_cell.length_c   1.000
_cell.angle_alpha   90.00
_cell.angle_beta   90.00
_cell.angle_gamma   90.00
#
_symmetry.space_group_name_H-M   'P 1'
#
loop_
_entity.id
_entity.type
_entity.pdbx_description
1 polymer ?
#
loop_
_entity_poly.entity_id
_entity_poly.type
_entity_poly.pdbx_seq_one_letter_code
_entity_poly.pdbx_strand_id
1 'polypeptide(L)'
;MDSGASPRRPPRRRTAPPMNYDESLLDRALRDHLGASAGPRKRRRLTAEERQKETETEAMIALSLGFPIDALVDAEVAAGVVSATPQEQNDYIVVRNHILARWRANVRCWLSEDHIRETVSSRYDRLVSAAYDFLYREGYINFGVSPAFRSPSLPLRLDPDPDGDKDRDRGSVLVVGAGLAGLAAAGQLLNFGFKVLVLEGRDRPGGRVYTSRMLGGEGSFAAVDLGGSIITGIHANPLGVLARQLGIPLHKVRDRCPLYRPDGTSVDGKLDLGIGLVFNKLLDQATQLRELLGKFAEDISLGSAIEKLQKLYHVARSREEKELLDWHLANLEYANAGCLSDLSLAYWDQDDPYEMGGDHCFLAGGNWRLINALCEGVPILYKKTVTRIEYGEEGVRVAVTGGQVFQADMVLCTVPLGVLKSGGIKFYPELPTRKSEAIRRLGFGLLNKVAMVFPHVFWGEELDTFGCLNSDRCKRGEFFLFYSYHTVSGGPVLVALVAGEAALDFEQTDPLVSLHRALSILKGIYGPKGVHVPDPIQTVCTRWGDDPLCYGSYSHVRVGSSGGDYDILAESVDGRLFFAGEATSRQYPATMHGAFLSGLREASCILRALKTRASPNYNPKRCLQKSMRVCNDILLDLFDEPDLEFGTSLLCSHPSQVKT
;
A
#
# COMPACT_ATOMS: atom_id res chain seq x y z
N MET A 1 34.72 -5.57 2.53
CA MET A 1 34.16 -6.86 2.97
C MET A 1 33.10 -6.48 3.98
N ASP A 2 31.93 -6.15 3.44
CA ASP A 2 30.95 -5.29 4.07
C ASP A 2 29.60 -5.99 3.99
N SER A 3 28.96 -6.17 5.14
CA SER A 3 27.53 -6.44 5.24
C SER A 3 27.05 -6.05 6.64
N GLY A 4 26.91 -4.75 6.87
CA GLY A 4 25.99 -4.22 7.88
C GLY A 4 24.58 -4.31 7.31
N ALA A 5 23.67 -4.91 8.05
CA ALA A 5 22.30 -5.15 7.61
C ALA A 5 21.46 -3.86 7.72
N SER A 6 20.68 -3.56 6.68
CA SER A 6 19.65 -2.51 6.66
C SER A 6 18.29 -3.01 7.19
N PRO A 7 17.26 -2.14 7.31
CA PRO A 7 16.08 -2.39 8.12
C PRO A 7 15.18 -3.41 7.42
N ARG A 8 15.43 -4.68 7.70
CA ARG A 8 14.57 -5.79 7.28
C ARG A 8 13.69 -6.19 8.46
N ARG A 9 12.44 -6.60 8.20
CA ARG A 9 11.90 -7.73 8.97
C ARG A 9 12.90 -8.87 8.76
N PRO A 10 13.43 -9.49 9.81
CA PRO A 10 14.51 -10.44 9.62
C PRO A 10 14.02 -11.59 8.73
N PRO A 11 14.69 -11.87 7.60
CA PRO A 11 14.22 -12.90 6.69
C PRO A 11 14.32 -14.24 7.39
N ARG A 12 13.18 -14.88 7.68
CA ARG A 12 13.18 -16.29 8.09
C ARG A 12 13.74 -17.11 6.94
N ARG A 13 14.81 -17.86 7.23
CA ARG A 13 15.42 -18.81 6.28
C ARG A 13 14.36 -19.80 5.80
N ARG A 14 13.91 -19.66 4.55
CA ARG A 14 13.44 -20.79 3.75
C ARG A 14 14.65 -21.42 3.07
N THR A 15 14.83 -22.72 3.25
CA THR A 15 15.67 -23.55 2.39
C THR A 15 14.97 -23.69 1.03
N ALA A 16 15.10 -22.66 0.19
CA ALA A 16 14.85 -22.71 -1.25
C ALA A 16 16.03 -21.97 -1.91
N PRO A 17 16.56 -22.45 -3.05
CA PRO A 17 17.78 -21.89 -3.63
C PRO A 17 17.58 -20.41 -4.00
N PRO A 18 18.57 -19.53 -3.76
CA PRO A 18 18.47 -18.12 -4.11
C PRO A 18 18.63 -17.98 -5.63
N MET A 19 17.51 -17.94 -6.35
CA MET A 19 17.51 -17.42 -7.71
C MET A 19 17.26 -15.91 -7.61
N ASN A 20 18.34 -15.13 -7.61
CA ASN A 20 18.31 -13.67 -7.66
C ASN A 20 17.67 -13.23 -8.97
N TYR A 21 16.37 -12.94 -8.93
CA TYR A 21 15.67 -12.18 -9.96
C TYR A 21 16.02 -10.70 -9.79
N ASP A 22 16.54 -10.08 -10.83
CA ASP A 22 16.99 -8.67 -10.84
C ASP A 22 16.35 -7.98 -12.04
N GLU A 23 15.34 -7.14 -11.81
CA GLU A 23 14.69 -6.37 -12.88
C GLU A 23 15.65 -5.42 -13.60
N SER A 24 16.79 -5.04 -13.02
CA SER A 24 17.79 -4.22 -13.69
C SER A 24 18.51 -4.95 -14.83
N LEU A 25 18.59 -6.30 -14.75
CA LEU A 25 19.04 -7.15 -15.85
C LEU A 25 18.00 -7.23 -16.96
N LEU A 26 16.70 -7.14 -16.62
CA LEU A 26 15.63 -7.01 -17.60
C LEU A 26 15.72 -5.64 -18.28
N ASP A 27 15.93 -4.54 -17.56
CA ASP A 27 16.12 -3.22 -18.16
C ASP A 27 17.38 -3.13 -19.04
N ARG A 28 18.42 -3.91 -18.73
CA ARG A 28 19.63 -4.01 -19.56
C ARG A 28 19.38 -4.88 -20.80
N ALA A 29 18.76 -6.05 -20.63
CA ALA A 29 18.37 -6.92 -21.73
C ALA A 29 17.32 -6.27 -22.64
N LEU A 30 16.39 -5.49 -22.09
CA LEU A 30 15.39 -4.69 -22.80
C LEU A 30 16.03 -3.50 -23.51
N ARG A 31 17.02 -2.82 -22.92
CA ARG A 31 17.80 -1.78 -23.61
C ARG A 31 18.63 -2.37 -24.76
N ASP A 32 19.19 -3.55 -24.58
CA ASP A 32 19.93 -4.24 -25.65
C ASP A 32 18.99 -4.77 -26.76
N HIS A 33 17.73 -5.08 -26.43
CA HIS A 33 16.70 -5.50 -27.40
C HIS A 33 15.99 -4.33 -28.10
N LEU A 34 15.87 -3.17 -27.44
CA LEU A 34 15.12 -1.99 -27.91
C LEU A 34 16.03 -0.84 -28.39
N GLY A 35 17.32 -0.90 -28.10
CA GLY A 35 18.36 0.03 -28.53
C GLY A 35 18.81 -0.19 -29.97
N ALA A 36 17.88 -0.20 -30.91
CA ALA A 36 18.17 -0.03 -32.33
C ALA A 36 16.97 0.66 -33.00
N SER A 37 17.02 1.99 -33.08
CA SER A 37 16.07 2.79 -33.84
C SER A 37 16.17 2.50 -35.35
N ALA A 38 14.99 2.38 -35.98
CA ALA A 38 14.65 2.57 -37.39
C ALA A 38 14.85 1.39 -38.38
N GLY A 39 13.71 0.75 -38.75
CA GLY A 39 13.53 -0.05 -39.97
C GLY A 39 12.67 -1.32 -39.77
N PRO A 40 11.82 -1.73 -40.74
CA PRO A 40 10.98 -2.93 -40.61
C PRO A 40 11.86 -4.19 -40.75
N ARG A 41 12.41 -4.68 -39.63
CA ARG A 41 13.17 -5.92 -39.61
C ARG A 41 12.21 -7.10 -39.55
N LYS A 42 12.29 -7.98 -40.56
CA LYS A 42 11.67 -9.32 -40.57
C LYS A 42 11.90 -9.99 -39.21
N ARG A 43 10.82 -10.40 -38.53
CA ARG A 43 10.86 -11.12 -37.25
C ARG A 43 11.83 -12.30 -37.38
N ARG A 44 12.98 -12.24 -36.71
CA ARG A 44 13.95 -13.34 -36.63
C ARG A 44 13.27 -14.51 -35.92
N ARG A 45 13.32 -15.71 -36.50
CA ARG A 45 12.76 -16.92 -35.87
C ARG A 45 13.69 -17.34 -34.73
N LEU A 46 13.19 -17.32 -33.50
CA LEU A 46 13.93 -17.71 -32.30
C LEU A 46 14.30 -19.19 -32.33
N THR A 47 15.45 -19.54 -31.76
CA THR A 47 15.85 -20.95 -31.57
C THR A 47 14.94 -21.64 -30.54
N ALA A 48 15.06 -22.97 -30.40
CA ALA A 48 14.32 -23.70 -29.37
C ALA A 48 14.77 -23.31 -27.95
N GLU A 49 16.08 -23.13 -27.75
CA GLU A 49 16.68 -22.69 -26.49
C GLU A 49 16.26 -21.26 -26.12
N GLU A 50 16.23 -20.34 -27.09
CA GLU A 50 15.76 -18.96 -26.87
C GLU A 50 14.30 -18.94 -26.43
N ARG A 51 13.43 -19.74 -27.06
CA ARG A 51 12.01 -19.85 -26.67
C ARG A 51 11.81 -20.46 -25.28
N GLN A 52 12.62 -21.45 -24.93
CA GLN A 52 12.60 -22.05 -23.60
C GLN A 52 12.97 -21.02 -22.53
N LYS A 53 14.04 -20.26 -22.76
CA LYS A 53 14.49 -19.20 -21.85
C LYS A 53 13.46 -18.06 -21.71
N GLU A 54 12.79 -17.68 -22.80
CA GLU A 54 11.68 -16.73 -22.74
C GLU A 54 10.55 -17.26 -21.85
N THR A 55 10.11 -18.50 -22.08
CA THR A 55 9.03 -19.13 -21.30
C THR A 55 9.37 -19.22 -19.81
N GLU A 56 10.63 -19.55 -19.47
CA GLU A 56 11.12 -19.53 -18.09
C GLU A 56 11.09 -18.13 -17.48
N THR A 57 11.48 -17.11 -18.26
CA THR A 57 11.44 -15.71 -17.81
C THR A 57 10.00 -15.26 -17.56
N GLU A 58 9.07 -15.61 -18.45
CA GLU A 58 7.64 -15.30 -18.31
C GLU A 58 7.04 -15.98 -17.08
N ALA A 59 7.40 -17.25 -16.82
CA ALA A 59 6.98 -17.97 -15.62
C ALA A 59 7.51 -17.33 -14.34
N MET A 60 8.76 -16.83 -14.33
CA MET A 60 9.32 -16.12 -13.18
C MET A 60 8.65 -14.76 -12.92
N ILE A 61 8.25 -14.05 -13.97
CA ILE A 61 7.45 -12.81 -13.84
C ILE A 61 6.07 -13.15 -13.26
N ALA A 62 5.41 -14.19 -13.76
CA ALA A 62 4.10 -14.60 -13.23
C ALA A 62 4.22 -15.02 -11.75
N LEU A 63 5.28 -15.74 -11.39
CA LEU A 63 5.56 -16.14 -10.01
C LEU A 63 5.75 -14.94 -9.08
N SER A 64 6.47 -13.90 -9.51
CA SER A 64 6.62 -12.69 -8.68
C SER A 64 5.28 -12.00 -8.43
N LEU A 65 4.32 -12.15 -9.35
CA LEU A 65 2.96 -11.61 -9.24
C LEU A 65 1.98 -12.52 -8.49
N GLY A 66 2.46 -13.61 -7.89
CA GLY A 66 1.65 -14.52 -7.07
C GLY A 66 1.00 -15.67 -7.85
N PHE A 67 1.35 -15.87 -9.11
CA PHE A 67 0.87 -17.02 -9.90
C PHE A 67 1.85 -18.20 -9.78
N PRO A 68 1.42 -19.37 -9.28
CA PRO A 68 2.29 -20.54 -9.23
C PRO A 68 2.68 -21.00 -10.65
N ILE A 69 3.86 -21.62 -10.76
CA ILE A 69 4.48 -22.00 -12.04
C ILE A 69 3.61 -23.00 -12.81
N ASP A 70 2.98 -23.93 -12.10
CA ASP A 70 2.34 -25.13 -12.65
C ASP A 70 0.89 -25.32 -12.16
N ALA A 71 0.31 -24.30 -11.51
CA ALA A 71 -1.05 -24.35 -11.01
C ALA A 71 -1.85 -23.07 -11.30
N LEU A 72 -3.16 -23.18 -11.15
CA LEU A 72 -4.07 -22.04 -11.12
C LEU A 72 -4.18 -21.53 -9.68
N VAL A 73 -4.34 -20.22 -9.53
CA VAL A 73 -4.72 -19.66 -8.21
C VAL A 73 -6.22 -19.87 -7.96
N ASP A 74 -6.64 -19.85 -6.70
CA ASP A 74 -8.05 -20.04 -6.31
C ASP A 74 -9.01 -19.09 -7.05
N ALA A 75 -8.57 -17.86 -7.32
CA ALA A 75 -9.34 -16.88 -8.08
C ALA A 75 -9.55 -17.29 -9.55
N GLU A 76 -8.56 -17.90 -10.19
CA GLU A 76 -8.65 -18.42 -11.56
C GLU A 76 -9.59 -19.63 -11.62
N VAL A 77 -9.47 -20.53 -10.63
CA VAL A 77 -10.36 -21.68 -10.48
C VAL A 77 -11.81 -21.22 -10.29
N ALA A 78 -12.04 -20.27 -9.39
CA ALA A 78 -13.37 -19.72 -9.13
C ALA A 78 -13.95 -18.95 -10.32
N ALA A 79 -13.10 -18.36 -11.16
CA ALA A 79 -13.51 -17.69 -12.40
C ALA A 79 -13.81 -18.65 -13.56
N GLY A 80 -13.50 -19.95 -13.41
CA GLY A 80 -13.78 -20.95 -14.44
C GLY A 80 -12.99 -20.73 -15.73
N VAL A 81 -11.75 -20.25 -15.63
CA VAL A 81 -10.93 -19.86 -16.80
C VAL A 81 -10.59 -21.02 -17.74
N VAL A 82 -10.73 -22.27 -17.29
CA VAL A 82 -10.54 -23.50 -18.07
C VAL A 82 -11.63 -24.54 -17.75
N SER A 83 -11.87 -25.47 -18.68
CA SER A 83 -12.92 -26.51 -18.58
C SER A 83 -12.46 -27.83 -17.95
N ALA A 84 -11.29 -27.85 -17.28
CA ALA A 84 -10.75 -28.90 -16.40
C ALA A 84 -9.82 -29.99 -17.00
N THR A 85 -9.39 -29.93 -18.26
CA THR A 85 -8.34 -30.87 -18.72
C THR A 85 -6.94 -30.42 -18.29
N PRO A 86 -6.03 -31.32 -17.85
CA PRO A 86 -4.67 -30.94 -17.46
C PRO A 86 -3.87 -30.25 -18.58
N GLN A 87 -4.09 -30.66 -19.83
CA GLN A 87 -3.45 -30.05 -20.99
C GLN A 87 -3.92 -28.61 -21.21
N GLU A 88 -5.24 -28.38 -21.17
CA GLU A 88 -5.81 -27.03 -21.30
C GLU A 88 -5.33 -26.10 -20.17
N GLN A 89 -5.20 -26.61 -18.95
CA GLN A 89 -4.62 -25.85 -17.84
C GLN A 89 -3.18 -25.43 -18.12
N ASN A 90 -2.33 -26.34 -18.60
CA ASN A 90 -0.94 -26.03 -18.94
C ASN A 90 -0.87 -24.98 -20.07
N ASP A 91 -1.68 -25.13 -21.11
CA ASP A 91 -1.76 -24.17 -22.21
C ASP A 91 -2.24 -22.78 -21.71
N TYR A 92 -3.24 -22.74 -20.81
CA TYR A 92 -3.71 -21.50 -20.19
C TYR A 92 -2.62 -20.82 -19.36
N ILE A 93 -1.89 -21.58 -18.54
CA ILE A 93 -0.79 -21.06 -17.70
C ILE A 93 0.26 -20.35 -18.56
N VAL A 94 0.65 -20.97 -19.68
CA VAL A 94 1.61 -20.38 -20.62
C VAL A 94 1.06 -19.09 -21.24
N VAL A 95 -0.20 -19.09 -21.69
CA VAL A 95 -0.85 -17.89 -22.25
C VAL A 95 -0.94 -16.75 -21.22
N ARG A 96 -1.37 -17.07 -20.00
CA ARG A 96 -1.49 -16.13 -18.87
C ARG A 96 -0.14 -15.52 -18.50
N ASN A 97 0.92 -16.33 -18.42
CA ASN A 97 2.29 -15.86 -18.17
C ASN A 97 2.79 -14.94 -19.29
N HIS A 98 2.51 -15.30 -20.55
CA HIS A 98 2.86 -14.47 -21.70
C HIS A 98 2.21 -13.09 -21.64
N ILE A 99 0.89 -13.03 -21.38
CA ILE A 99 0.16 -11.75 -21.27
C ILE A 99 0.75 -10.86 -20.16
N LEU A 100 1.00 -11.44 -18.97
CA LEU A 100 1.62 -10.72 -17.85
C LEU A 100 2.98 -10.14 -18.24
N ALA A 101 3.86 -10.96 -18.82
CA ALA A 101 5.20 -10.55 -19.22
C ALA A 101 5.16 -9.45 -20.30
N ARG A 102 4.28 -9.58 -21.29
CA ARG A 102 4.09 -8.59 -22.36
C ARG A 102 3.68 -7.23 -21.80
N TRP A 103 2.76 -7.19 -20.83
CA TRP A 103 2.38 -5.95 -20.18
C TRP A 103 3.50 -5.39 -19.30
N ARG A 104 4.15 -6.23 -18.49
CA ARG A 104 5.25 -5.81 -17.58
C ARG A 104 6.47 -5.27 -18.32
N ALA A 105 6.71 -5.73 -19.54
CA ALA A 105 7.75 -5.21 -20.41
C ALA A 105 7.52 -3.74 -20.81
N ASN A 106 6.27 -3.31 -20.96
CA ASN A 106 5.93 -1.91 -21.24
C ASN A 106 4.61 -1.48 -20.57
N VAL A 107 4.70 -1.18 -19.27
CA VAL A 107 3.56 -0.77 -18.43
C VAL A 107 2.97 0.59 -18.79
N ARG A 108 3.59 1.34 -19.72
CA ARG A 108 3.10 2.64 -20.21
C ARG A 108 2.11 2.50 -21.35
N CYS A 109 2.07 1.37 -22.04
CA CYS A 109 1.17 1.15 -23.15
C CYS A 109 -0.02 0.29 -22.72
N TRP A 110 -1.19 0.58 -23.28
CA TRP A 110 -2.34 -0.30 -23.14
C TRP A 110 -2.07 -1.58 -23.91
N LEU A 111 -2.07 -2.72 -23.22
CA LEU A 111 -1.96 -4.02 -23.88
C LEU A 111 -3.37 -4.44 -24.31
N SER A 112 -3.69 -4.35 -25.61
CA SER A 112 -4.95 -4.88 -26.14
C SER A 112 -4.87 -6.39 -26.40
N GLU A 113 -6.03 -7.03 -26.46
CA GLU A 113 -6.14 -8.45 -26.80
C GLU A 113 -5.64 -8.73 -28.23
N ASP A 114 -5.87 -7.83 -29.19
CA ASP A 114 -5.38 -7.97 -30.57
C ASP A 114 -3.85 -8.06 -30.62
N HIS A 115 -3.14 -7.25 -29.83
CA HIS A 115 -1.69 -7.32 -29.72
C HIS A 115 -1.19 -8.67 -29.18
N ILE A 116 -2.01 -9.38 -28.39
CA ILE A 116 -1.70 -10.73 -27.90
C ILE A 116 -2.02 -11.78 -28.98
N ARG A 117 -3.10 -11.61 -29.74
CA ARG A 117 -3.43 -12.50 -30.87
C ARG A 117 -2.38 -12.45 -31.99
N GLU A 118 -1.59 -11.38 -32.07
CA GLU A 118 -0.43 -11.29 -32.97
C GLU A 118 0.79 -12.14 -32.54
N THR A 119 0.82 -12.59 -31.28
CA THR A 119 1.94 -13.36 -30.71
C THR A 119 1.55 -14.78 -30.30
N VAL A 120 0.26 -15.06 -30.14
CA VAL A 120 -0.27 -16.38 -29.77
C VAL A 120 -1.01 -17.01 -30.95
N SER A 121 -0.88 -18.33 -31.13
CA SER A 121 -1.59 -19.06 -32.20
C SER A 121 -3.12 -18.99 -32.00
N SER A 122 -3.86 -18.77 -33.08
CA SER A 122 -5.34 -18.70 -33.08
C SER A 122 -6.03 -19.93 -32.50
N ARG A 123 -5.36 -21.10 -32.45
CA ARG A 123 -5.89 -22.29 -31.77
C ARG A 123 -6.15 -22.07 -30.26
N TYR A 124 -5.52 -21.06 -29.67
CA TYR A 124 -5.64 -20.69 -28.26
C TYR A 124 -6.52 -19.45 -28.06
N ASP A 125 -7.27 -19.01 -29.06
CA ASP A 125 -8.04 -17.77 -29.01
C ASP A 125 -9.00 -17.69 -27.82
N ARG A 126 -9.59 -18.81 -27.41
CA ARG A 126 -10.44 -18.91 -26.21
C ARG A 126 -9.65 -18.68 -24.92
N LEU A 127 -8.46 -19.28 -24.81
CA LEU A 127 -7.60 -19.14 -23.64
C LEU A 127 -7.03 -17.73 -23.53
N VAL A 128 -6.70 -17.11 -24.66
CA VAL A 128 -6.30 -15.70 -24.72
C VAL A 128 -7.39 -14.81 -24.13
N SER A 129 -8.64 -14.95 -24.58
CA SER A 129 -9.76 -14.17 -24.03
C SER A 129 -9.97 -14.42 -22.54
N ALA A 130 -10.02 -15.70 -22.13
CA ALA A 130 -10.21 -16.05 -20.73
C ALA A 130 -9.12 -15.49 -19.81
N ALA A 131 -7.84 -15.62 -20.20
CA ALA A 131 -6.71 -15.09 -19.45
C ALA A 131 -6.70 -13.55 -19.44
N TYR A 132 -6.93 -12.93 -20.59
CA TYR A 132 -6.95 -11.47 -20.70
C TYR A 132 -8.06 -10.85 -19.84
N ASP A 133 -9.28 -11.36 -19.93
CA ASP A 133 -10.43 -10.87 -19.17
C ASP A 133 -10.23 -11.05 -17.67
N PHE A 134 -9.69 -12.20 -17.25
CA PHE A 134 -9.34 -12.44 -15.86
C PHE A 134 -8.28 -11.43 -15.38
N LEU A 135 -7.15 -11.34 -16.08
CA LEU A 135 -6.04 -10.47 -15.68
C LEU A 135 -6.41 -9.00 -15.66
N TYR A 136 -7.22 -8.54 -16.62
CA TYR A 136 -7.69 -7.16 -16.67
C TYR A 136 -8.69 -6.86 -15.55
N ARG A 137 -9.69 -7.75 -15.37
CA ARG A 137 -10.73 -7.59 -14.35
C ARG A 137 -10.15 -7.59 -12.94
N GLU A 138 -9.24 -8.51 -12.64
CA GLU A 138 -8.61 -8.60 -11.32
C GLU A 138 -7.44 -7.60 -11.12
N GLY A 139 -7.16 -6.74 -12.11
CA GLY A 139 -6.21 -5.63 -11.98
C GLY A 139 -4.73 -6.02 -12.08
N TYR A 140 -4.39 -7.10 -12.77
CA TYR A 140 -3.00 -7.53 -13.00
C TYR A 140 -2.33 -6.84 -14.21
N ILE A 141 -3.13 -6.42 -15.20
CA ILE A 141 -2.68 -5.70 -16.40
C ILE A 141 -3.53 -4.45 -16.60
N ASN A 142 -3.00 -3.50 -17.36
CA ASN A 142 -3.68 -2.26 -17.77
C ASN A 142 -4.25 -1.42 -16.61
N PHE A 143 -3.71 -1.58 -15.41
CA PHE A 143 -4.00 -0.71 -14.28
C PHE A 143 -3.00 0.46 -14.22
N GLY A 144 -3.40 1.52 -13.53
CA GLY A 144 -2.52 2.63 -13.17
C GLY A 144 -2.88 3.93 -13.85
N VAL A 145 -1.85 4.73 -14.17
CA VAL A 145 -2.00 6.17 -14.44
C VAL A 145 -1.35 6.62 -15.75
N SER A 146 -1.01 5.67 -16.63
CA SER A 146 -0.42 6.04 -17.92
C SER A 146 -1.38 6.94 -18.73
N PRO A 147 -0.90 8.02 -19.37
CA PRO A 147 -1.73 8.83 -20.27
C PRO A 147 -2.38 8.01 -21.39
N ALA A 148 -1.75 6.92 -21.82
CA ALA A 148 -2.28 6.01 -22.83
C ALA A 148 -3.59 5.33 -22.41
N PHE A 149 -3.90 5.29 -21.11
CA PHE A 149 -5.10 4.66 -20.56
C PHE A 149 -6.32 5.58 -20.56
N ARG A 150 -6.18 6.81 -21.06
CA ARG A 150 -7.25 7.83 -21.08
C ARG A 150 -7.76 8.14 -22.48
N SER A 151 -7.33 7.37 -23.48
CA SER A 151 -7.80 7.59 -24.85
C SER A 151 -9.28 7.18 -24.98
N PRO A 152 -10.15 8.04 -25.54
CA PRO A 152 -11.55 7.69 -25.81
C PRO A 152 -11.69 6.54 -26.82
N SER A 153 -10.61 6.15 -27.50
CA SER A 153 -10.53 5.00 -28.39
C SER A 153 -10.27 3.66 -27.68
N LEU A 154 -10.19 3.63 -26.35
CA LEU A 154 -9.97 2.40 -25.61
C LEU A 154 -11.24 1.54 -25.60
N PRO A 155 -11.14 0.23 -25.88
CA PRO A 155 -12.30 -0.64 -25.86
C PRO A 155 -12.79 -0.83 -24.41
N LEU A 156 -13.94 -0.25 -24.08
CA LEU A 156 -14.74 -0.63 -22.91
C LEU A 156 -15.23 -2.08 -23.12
N ARG A 157 -14.44 -3.08 -22.73
CA ARG A 157 -14.67 -4.47 -23.19
C ARG A 157 -15.19 -5.47 -22.17
N LEU A 158 -15.75 -5.04 -21.04
CA LEU A 158 -16.44 -5.99 -20.16
C LEU A 158 -17.85 -6.31 -20.69
N ASP A 159 -17.92 -7.02 -21.82
CA ASP A 159 -19.10 -7.43 -22.57
C ASP A 159 -19.92 -6.24 -23.15
N PRO A 160 -20.10 -6.15 -24.48
CA PRO A 160 -21.36 -5.67 -25.01
C PRO A 160 -22.44 -6.62 -24.44
N ASP A 161 -23.52 -6.06 -23.91
CA ASP A 161 -24.72 -6.83 -23.61
C ASP A 161 -25.00 -7.78 -24.80
N PRO A 162 -25.29 -9.08 -24.61
CA PRO A 162 -25.75 -9.94 -25.69
C PRO A 162 -26.93 -9.35 -26.49
N ASP A 163 -27.66 -8.38 -25.91
CA ASP A 163 -28.76 -7.65 -26.56
C ASP A 163 -28.31 -6.38 -27.32
N GLY A 164 -27.02 -6.04 -27.36
CA GLY A 164 -26.48 -4.97 -28.21
C GLY A 164 -26.77 -3.53 -27.77
N ASP A 165 -27.32 -3.34 -26.58
CA ASP A 165 -27.61 -2.01 -26.04
C ASP A 165 -26.33 -1.36 -25.48
N LYS A 166 -25.86 -0.32 -26.18
CA LYS A 166 -24.62 0.41 -25.84
C LYS A 166 -24.80 1.41 -24.70
N ASP A 167 -26.03 1.63 -24.24
CA ASP A 167 -26.39 2.73 -23.32
C ASP A 167 -26.86 2.27 -21.92
N ARG A 168 -26.76 0.98 -21.57
CA ARG A 168 -27.01 0.56 -20.18
C ARG A 168 -25.87 1.00 -19.25
N ASP A 169 -26.12 2.10 -18.55
CA ASP A 169 -25.35 2.60 -17.42
C ASP A 169 -25.05 1.44 -16.44
N ARG A 170 -23.76 1.15 -16.15
CA ARG A 170 -23.37 0.03 -15.27
C ARG A 170 -23.77 0.24 -13.80
N GLY A 171 -24.44 1.35 -13.52
CA GLY A 171 -24.84 1.77 -12.19
C GLY A 171 -23.81 2.73 -11.59
N SER A 172 -24.16 3.19 -10.40
CA SER A 172 -23.46 4.24 -9.67
C SER A 172 -22.79 3.69 -8.42
N VAL A 173 -21.57 4.16 -8.14
CA VAL A 173 -20.79 3.76 -6.97
C VAL A 173 -20.28 4.99 -6.23
N LEU A 174 -20.63 5.07 -4.94
CA LEU A 174 -20.00 6.01 -4.02
C LEU A 174 -18.74 5.39 -3.41
N VAL A 175 -17.62 6.10 -3.43
CA VAL A 175 -16.39 5.69 -2.74
C VAL A 175 -16.15 6.62 -1.56
N VAL A 176 -16.09 6.07 -0.35
CA VAL A 176 -15.81 6.84 0.86
C VAL A 176 -14.31 6.80 1.15
N GLY A 177 -13.65 7.94 0.94
CA GLY A 177 -12.21 8.15 1.13
C GLY A 177 -11.41 8.17 -0.19
N ALA A 178 -10.64 9.23 -0.41
CA ALA A 178 -9.71 9.41 -1.52
C ALA A 178 -8.27 9.01 -1.14
N GLY A 179 -8.11 7.94 -0.35
CA GLY A 179 -6.82 7.29 -0.12
C GLY A 179 -6.43 6.37 -1.29
N LEU A 180 -5.27 5.70 -1.20
CA LEU A 180 -4.81 4.79 -2.26
C LEU A 180 -5.85 3.74 -2.67
N ALA A 181 -6.53 3.12 -1.69
CA ALA A 181 -7.56 2.12 -1.96
C ALA A 181 -8.75 2.71 -2.73
N GLY A 182 -9.29 3.83 -2.26
CA GLY A 182 -10.42 4.50 -2.91
C GLY A 182 -10.09 5.02 -4.30
N LEU A 183 -8.91 5.61 -4.49
CA LEU A 183 -8.48 6.11 -5.79
C LEU A 183 -8.23 4.97 -6.80
N ALA A 184 -7.59 3.89 -6.36
CA ALA A 184 -7.37 2.71 -7.21
C ALA A 184 -8.70 2.08 -7.65
N ALA A 185 -9.64 1.92 -6.70
CA ALA A 185 -10.98 1.42 -6.99
C ALA A 185 -11.74 2.35 -7.93
N ALA A 186 -11.74 3.67 -7.66
CA ALA A 186 -12.46 4.64 -8.46
C ALA A 186 -11.98 4.66 -9.91
N GLY A 187 -10.66 4.70 -10.14
CA GLY A 187 -10.09 4.61 -11.48
C GLY A 187 -10.48 3.32 -12.20
N GLN A 188 -10.42 2.18 -11.52
CA GLN A 188 -10.77 0.90 -12.13
C GLN A 188 -12.28 0.77 -12.41
N LEU A 189 -13.14 1.27 -11.52
CA LEU A 189 -14.59 1.29 -11.71
C LEU A 189 -15.00 2.21 -12.88
N LEU A 190 -14.35 3.36 -13.03
CA LEU A 190 -14.54 4.23 -14.20
C LEU A 190 -14.14 3.52 -15.49
N ASN A 191 -13.01 2.79 -15.49
CA ASN A 191 -12.58 1.96 -16.62
C ASN A 191 -13.57 0.83 -16.93
N PHE A 192 -14.27 0.32 -15.91
CA PHE A 192 -15.34 -0.65 -16.09
C PHE A 192 -16.65 0.00 -16.58
N GLY A 193 -16.75 1.32 -16.63
CA GLY A 193 -17.92 2.06 -17.12
C GLY A 193 -18.98 2.38 -16.06
N PHE A 194 -18.63 2.33 -14.77
CA PHE A 194 -19.51 2.80 -13.69
C PHE A 194 -19.48 4.33 -13.58
N LYS A 195 -20.59 4.93 -13.13
CA LYS A 195 -20.59 6.30 -12.60
C LYS A 195 -20.00 6.29 -11.20
N VAL A 196 -18.92 7.03 -10.97
CA VAL A 196 -18.20 7.02 -9.70
C VAL A 196 -18.11 8.42 -9.10
N LEU A 197 -18.35 8.53 -7.80
CA LEU A 197 -18.09 9.74 -7.03
C LEU A 197 -17.36 9.40 -5.73
N VAL A 198 -16.25 10.06 -5.47
CA VAL A 198 -15.46 9.90 -4.24
C VAL A 198 -15.80 10.99 -3.23
N LEU A 199 -16.12 10.62 -1.99
CA LEU A 199 -16.34 11.53 -0.87
C LEU A 199 -15.12 11.50 0.06
N GLU A 200 -14.39 12.61 0.14
CA GLU A 200 -13.19 12.75 0.97
C GLU A 200 -13.43 13.71 2.12
N GLY A 201 -13.15 13.28 3.35
CA GLY A 201 -13.33 14.10 4.55
C GLY A 201 -12.33 15.25 4.65
N ARG A 202 -11.12 15.08 4.11
CA ARG A 202 -10.09 16.12 4.07
C ARG A 202 -10.32 17.09 2.91
N ASP A 203 -9.54 18.16 2.93
CA ASP A 203 -9.37 19.10 1.81
C ASP A 203 -8.30 18.67 0.80
N ARG A 204 -7.78 17.44 0.93
CA ARG A 204 -6.74 16.87 0.09
C ARG A 204 -6.96 15.36 -0.12
N PRO A 205 -6.47 14.78 -1.22
CA PRO A 205 -6.44 13.34 -1.41
C PRO A 205 -5.27 12.67 -0.66
N GLY A 206 -5.16 11.36 -0.80
CA GLY A 206 -4.03 10.53 -0.34
C GLY A 206 -4.20 9.94 1.04
N GLY A 207 -5.03 10.53 1.90
CA GLY A 207 -5.26 10.05 3.27
C GLY A 207 -3.94 9.95 4.05
N ARG A 208 -3.56 8.72 4.41
CA ARG A 208 -2.32 8.37 5.12
C ARG A 208 -1.07 8.32 4.22
N VAL A 209 -1.21 8.49 2.90
CA VAL A 209 -0.09 8.82 2.00
C VAL A 209 -0.06 10.33 1.86
N TYR A 210 0.74 10.98 2.70
CA TYR A 210 0.78 12.43 2.80
C TYR A 210 2.21 12.94 2.70
N THR A 211 2.49 13.66 1.62
CA THR A 211 3.72 14.45 1.46
C THR A 211 3.40 15.90 1.78
N SER A 212 4.16 16.48 2.70
CA SER A 212 4.15 17.92 2.96
C SER A 212 5.17 18.62 2.07
N ARG A 213 4.77 19.76 1.50
CA ARG A 213 5.69 20.70 0.84
C ARG A 213 6.21 21.66 1.90
N MET A 214 7.42 21.41 2.38
CA MET A 214 8.07 22.20 3.43
C MET A 214 9.02 23.23 2.82
N LEU A 215 9.12 24.41 3.43
CA LEU A 215 10.02 25.50 3.06
C LEU A 215 11.46 25.08 3.32
N GLY A 216 12.31 25.28 2.32
CA GLY A 216 13.76 25.14 2.40
C GLY A 216 14.47 26.49 2.45
N GLY A 217 15.81 26.45 2.38
CA GLY A 217 16.64 27.65 2.26
C GLY A 217 16.43 28.35 0.91
N GLU A 218 16.62 29.67 0.90
CA GLU A 218 16.63 30.49 -0.34
C GLU A 218 15.39 30.33 -1.25
N GLY A 219 14.21 30.08 -0.67
CA GLY A 219 12.96 29.92 -1.42
C GLY A 219 12.78 28.56 -2.11
N SER A 220 13.66 27.59 -1.84
CA SER A 220 13.49 26.19 -2.23
C SER A 220 12.39 25.51 -1.41
N PHE A 221 11.94 24.34 -1.86
CA PHE A 221 10.99 23.51 -1.12
C PHE A 221 11.48 22.07 -1.06
N ALA A 222 11.20 21.40 0.05
CA ALA A 222 11.43 19.97 0.23
C ALA A 222 10.10 19.22 0.31
N ALA A 223 10.00 18.12 -0.44
CA ALA A 223 8.89 17.19 -0.38
C ALA A 223 9.15 16.11 0.69
N VAL A 224 8.37 16.11 1.77
CA VAL A 224 8.61 15.24 2.93
C VAL A 224 7.40 14.37 3.22
N ASP A 225 7.57 13.04 3.17
CA ASP A 225 6.49 12.08 3.45
C ASP A 225 6.25 11.95 4.96
N LEU A 226 5.16 12.55 5.42
CA LEU A 226 4.69 12.50 6.80
C LEU A 226 3.91 11.20 7.11
N GLY A 227 3.39 10.55 6.07
CA GLY A 227 2.66 9.28 6.14
C GLY A 227 3.44 8.10 5.55
N GLY A 228 2.82 7.32 4.67
CA GLY A 228 3.52 6.25 3.94
C GLY A 228 4.72 6.78 3.14
N SER A 229 5.92 6.28 3.45
CA SER A 229 7.20 6.79 2.93
C SER A 229 7.93 5.85 1.99
N ILE A 230 7.87 4.54 2.26
CA ILE A 230 8.74 3.55 1.63
C ILE A 230 7.90 2.64 0.73
N ILE A 231 8.36 2.44 -0.50
CA ILE A 231 7.88 1.36 -1.36
C ILE A 231 8.67 0.10 -1.01
N THR A 232 8.01 -0.84 -0.32
CA THR A 232 8.63 -2.06 0.21
C THR A 232 8.70 -3.15 -0.86
N GLY A 233 9.86 -3.28 -1.51
CA GLY A 233 10.07 -4.21 -2.60
C GLY A 233 9.49 -3.68 -3.91
N ILE A 234 10.14 -3.95 -5.04
CA ILE A 234 9.77 -3.39 -6.36
C ILE A 234 9.36 -4.45 -7.39
N HIS A 235 9.80 -5.70 -7.27
CA HIS A 235 9.65 -6.71 -8.33
C HIS A 235 8.19 -7.13 -8.62
N ALA A 236 7.28 -6.92 -7.67
CA ALA A 236 5.85 -7.22 -7.82
C ALA A 236 4.95 -6.06 -7.38
N ASN A 237 5.56 -4.98 -6.90
CA ASN A 237 4.84 -3.91 -6.23
C ASN A 237 4.15 -3.02 -7.25
N PRO A 238 2.81 -2.89 -7.20
CA PRO A 238 2.07 -2.06 -8.16
C PRO A 238 2.49 -0.59 -8.09
N LEU A 239 3.00 -0.10 -6.97
CA LEU A 239 3.48 1.28 -6.86
C LEU A 239 4.78 1.51 -7.63
N GLY A 240 5.62 0.48 -7.77
CA GLY A 240 6.78 0.50 -8.68
C GLY A 240 6.35 0.61 -10.15
N VAL A 241 5.24 -0.05 -10.52
CA VAL A 241 4.63 0.11 -11.85
C VAL A 241 4.17 1.55 -12.06
N LEU A 242 3.46 2.15 -11.10
CA LEU A 242 3.02 3.55 -11.20
C LEU A 242 4.21 4.51 -11.33
N ALA A 243 5.28 4.29 -10.56
CA ALA A 243 6.51 5.08 -10.67
C ALA A 243 7.13 4.98 -12.08
N ARG A 244 7.20 3.76 -12.66
CA ARG A 244 7.65 3.55 -14.04
C ARG A 244 6.74 4.22 -15.07
N GLN A 245 5.42 4.15 -14.89
CA GLN A 245 4.44 4.82 -15.76
C GLN A 245 4.66 6.34 -15.77
N LEU A 246 4.89 6.93 -14.60
CA LEU A 246 5.12 8.36 -14.42
C LEU A 246 6.56 8.79 -14.73
N GLY A 247 7.49 7.85 -14.92
CA GLY A 247 8.91 8.13 -15.10
C GLY A 247 9.56 8.76 -13.87
N ILE A 248 9.07 8.44 -12.67
CA ILE A 248 9.62 8.97 -11.42
C ILE A 248 10.78 8.06 -10.97
N PRO A 249 11.96 8.62 -10.70
CA PRO A 249 13.07 7.86 -10.16
C PRO A 249 12.76 7.27 -8.77
N LEU A 250 13.16 6.03 -8.58
CA LEU A 250 13.16 5.35 -7.28
C LEU A 250 14.59 5.34 -6.73
N HIS A 251 14.75 5.79 -5.48
CA HIS A 251 16.02 5.75 -4.77
C HIS A 251 16.02 4.56 -3.83
N LYS A 252 16.89 3.57 -4.11
CA LYS A 252 17.11 2.43 -3.21
C LYS A 252 17.60 2.94 -1.85
N VAL A 253 16.92 2.54 -0.78
CA VAL A 253 17.41 2.77 0.58
C VAL A 253 18.69 1.96 0.78
N ARG A 254 19.81 2.67 1.00
CA ARG A 254 21.12 2.06 1.17
C ARG A 254 21.16 1.15 2.39
N ASP A 255 21.93 0.06 2.28
CA ASP A 255 21.93 -0.96 3.32
C ASP A 255 22.56 -0.48 4.65
N ARG A 256 23.42 0.54 4.58
CA ARG A 256 24.17 1.03 5.74
C ARG A 256 23.30 1.87 6.68
N CYS A 257 23.14 1.40 7.92
CA CYS A 257 22.49 2.13 9.01
C CYS A 257 23.42 2.13 10.25
N PRO A 258 24.31 3.13 10.42
CA PRO A 258 25.16 3.20 11.61
C PRO A 258 24.32 3.53 12.85
N LEU A 259 24.66 2.89 13.97
CA LEU A 259 24.03 3.15 15.26
C LEU A 259 24.95 4.01 16.13
N TYR A 260 24.35 5.01 16.80
CA TYR A 260 25.04 5.91 17.71
C TYR A 260 24.45 5.84 19.10
N ARG A 261 25.26 6.17 20.10
CA ARG A 261 24.77 6.60 21.40
C ARG A 261 24.39 8.07 21.37
N PRO A 262 23.59 8.55 22.35
CA PRO A 262 23.24 9.97 22.46
C PRO A 262 24.46 10.90 22.59
N ASP A 263 25.61 10.40 23.05
CA ASP A 263 26.87 11.16 23.15
C ASP A 263 27.70 11.13 21.85
N GLY A 264 27.17 10.56 20.77
CA GLY A 264 27.81 10.47 19.47
C GLY A 264 28.84 9.36 19.30
N THR A 265 29.08 8.56 20.34
CA THR A 265 29.89 7.35 20.24
C THR A 265 29.24 6.38 19.25
N SER A 266 30.00 5.96 18.23
CA SER A 266 29.55 4.92 17.31
C SER A 266 29.49 3.57 18.02
N VAL A 267 28.44 2.80 17.76
CA VAL A 267 28.38 1.40 18.18
C VAL A 267 29.40 0.59 17.37
N ASP A 268 30.06 -0.37 18.02
CA ASP A 268 30.95 -1.32 17.34
C ASP A 268 30.17 -2.21 16.38
N GLY A 269 30.62 -2.29 15.12
CA GLY A 269 29.91 -3.02 14.07
C GLY A 269 29.86 -4.54 14.28
N LYS A 270 30.82 -5.13 15.00
CA LYS A 270 30.76 -6.57 15.32
C LYS A 270 29.74 -6.85 16.41
N LEU A 271 29.65 -5.96 17.40
CA LEU A 271 28.66 -6.05 18.46
C LEU A 271 27.24 -5.87 17.92
N ASP A 272 27.02 -4.86 17.08
CA ASP A 272 25.75 -4.62 16.38
C ASP A 272 25.33 -5.87 15.58
N LEU A 273 26.22 -6.40 14.73
CA LEU A 273 25.97 -7.63 14.00
C LEU A 273 25.67 -8.82 14.93
N GLY A 274 26.41 -8.96 16.02
CA GLY A 274 26.23 -10.01 17.01
C GLY A 274 24.85 -9.95 17.68
N ILE A 275 24.43 -8.77 18.13
CA ILE A 275 23.11 -8.57 18.75
C ILE A 275 21.98 -8.70 17.73
N GLY A 276 22.18 -8.26 16.50
CA GLY A 276 21.23 -8.51 15.40
C GLY A 276 21.01 -10.00 15.16
N LEU A 277 22.07 -10.82 15.16
CA LEU A 277 21.94 -12.28 15.06
C LEU A 277 21.20 -12.88 16.27
N VAL A 278 21.46 -12.38 17.47
CA VAL A 278 20.78 -12.83 18.70
C VAL A 278 19.30 -12.46 18.68
N PHE A 279 18.94 -11.26 18.24
CA PHE A 279 17.56 -10.82 18.04
C PHE A 279 16.81 -11.74 17.08
N ASN A 280 17.41 -12.06 15.92
CA ASN A 280 16.81 -13.00 14.97
C ASN A 280 16.60 -14.38 15.58
N LYS A 281 17.59 -14.87 16.34
CA LYS A 281 17.48 -16.15 17.05
C LYS A 281 16.38 -16.15 18.10
N LEU A 282 16.14 -15.03 18.80
CA LEU A 282 15.03 -14.91 19.73
C LEU A 282 13.68 -15.01 19.02
N LEU A 283 13.53 -14.43 17.83
CA LEU A 283 12.33 -14.58 17.02
C LEU A 283 12.15 -16.02 16.52
N ASP A 284 13.23 -16.69 16.08
CA ASP A 284 13.18 -18.11 15.73
C ASP A 284 12.73 -18.96 16.93
N GLN A 285 13.22 -18.66 18.14
CA GLN A 285 12.78 -19.35 19.37
C GLN A 285 11.33 -19.02 19.74
N ALA A 286 10.87 -17.79 19.54
CA ALA A 286 9.46 -17.43 19.70
C ALA A 286 8.57 -18.22 18.73
N THR A 287 9.07 -18.48 17.52
CA THR A 287 8.42 -19.34 16.50
C THR A 287 8.27 -20.77 17.00
N GLN A 288 9.34 -21.36 17.52
CA GLN A 288 9.31 -22.71 18.08
C GLN A 288 8.38 -22.77 19.29
N LEU A 289 8.41 -21.74 20.13
CA LEU A 289 7.53 -21.63 21.29
C LEU A 289 6.05 -21.59 20.88
N ARG A 290 5.67 -20.80 19.86
CA ARG A 290 4.26 -20.78 19.40
C ARG A 290 3.82 -22.13 18.84
N GLU A 291 4.70 -22.84 18.14
CA GLU A 291 4.41 -24.17 17.59
C GLU A 291 4.16 -25.19 18.71
N LEU A 292 4.96 -25.15 19.77
CA LEU A 292 4.80 -26.00 20.95
C LEU A 292 3.52 -25.68 21.74
N LEU A 293 3.14 -24.40 21.84
CA LEU A 293 1.97 -23.95 22.58
C LEU A 293 0.65 -24.17 21.80
N GLY A 294 0.71 -24.27 20.47
CA GLY A 294 -0.48 -24.40 19.63
C GLY A 294 -1.47 -23.24 19.89
N LYS A 295 -2.74 -23.57 20.16
CA LYS A 295 -3.80 -22.58 20.39
C LYS A 295 -3.54 -21.66 21.59
N PHE A 296 -2.80 -22.11 22.61
CA PHE A 296 -2.48 -21.26 23.76
C PHE A 296 -1.60 -20.06 23.39
N ALA A 297 -0.92 -20.09 22.23
CA ALA A 297 -0.15 -18.96 21.73
C ALA A 297 -1.02 -17.76 21.33
N GLU A 298 -2.32 -17.97 21.04
CA GLU A 298 -3.25 -16.92 20.61
C GLU A 298 -3.52 -15.88 21.72
N ASP A 299 -3.38 -16.29 22.98
CA ASP A 299 -3.58 -15.46 24.18
C ASP A 299 -2.27 -14.85 24.72
N ILE A 300 -1.15 -15.03 24.01
CA ILE A 300 0.18 -14.58 24.45
C ILE A 300 0.70 -13.50 23.51
N SER A 301 1.25 -12.43 24.08
CA SER A 301 1.93 -11.41 23.29
C SER A 301 3.36 -11.82 22.93
N LEU A 302 3.80 -11.39 21.74
CA LEU A 302 5.17 -11.56 21.28
C LEU A 302 6.18 -10.98 22.29
N GLY A 303 5.86 -9.82 22.88
CA GLY A 303 6.67 -9.19 23.91
C GLY A 303 6.85 -10.08 25.14
N SER A 304 5.76 -10.68 25.64
CA SER A 304 5.82 -11.61 26.78
C SER A 304 6.68 -12.84 26.48
N ALA A 305 6.60 -13.37 25.26
CA ALA A 305 7.42 -14.49 24.81
C ALA A 305 8.90 -14.11 24.73
N ILE A 306 9.23 -13.00 24.05
CA ILE A 306 10.59 -12.49 23.92
C ILE A 306 11.22 -12.23 25.29
N GLU A 307 10.50 -11.59 26.22
CA GLU A 307 11.01 -11.33 27.58
C GLU A 307 11.32 -12.62 28.35
N LYS A 308 10.47 -13.65 28.22
CA LYS A 308 10.73 -14.96 28.85
C LYS A 308 11.95 -15.64 28.23
N LEU A 309 12.09 -15.62 26.90
CA LEU A 309 13.21 -16.22 26.19
C LEU A 309 14.53 -15.49 26.50
N GLN A 310 14.51 -14.17 26.59
CA GLN A 310 15.67 -13.38 27.01
C GLN A 310 16.17 -13.80 28.40
N LYS A 311 15.25 -13.96 29.36
CA LYS A 311 15.57 -14.43 30.72
C LYS A 311 16.10 -15.86 30.73
N LEU A 312 15.48 -16.76 29.96
CA LEU A 312 15.84 -18.18 29.90
C LEU A 312 17.23 -18.40 29.29
N TYR A 313 17.54 -17.71 28.20
CA TYR A 313 18.83 -17.86 27.51
C TYR A 313 19.90 -16.89 28.00
N HIS A 314 19.59 -16.07 29.01
CA HIS A 314 20.50 -15.06 29.58
C HIS A 314 21.14 -14.16 28.51
N VAL A 315 20.31 -13.70 27.56
CA VAL A 315 20.68 -12.84 26.43
C VAL A 315 20.83 -11.38 26.89
N ALA A 316 21.73 -10.62 26.24
CA ALA A 316 21.96 -9.19 26.46
C ALA A 316 22.22 -8.86 27.94
N ARG A 317 23.40 -9.21 28.43
CA ARG A 317 23.76 -9.07 29.86
C ARG A 317 24.32 -7.69 30.15
N SER A 318 25.17 -7.20 29.26
CA SER A 318 25.79 -5.89 29.41
C SER A 318 24.76 -4.78 29.15
N ARG A 319 25.02 -3.58 29.68
CA ARG A 319 24.17 -2.42 29.39
C ARG A 319 24.08 -2.13 27.90
N GLU A 320 25.22 -2.19 27.20
CA GLU A 320 25.30 -1.92 25.77
C GLU A 320 24.52 -2.96 24.93
N GLU A 321 24.62 -4.24 25.28
CA GLU A 321 23.87 -5.29 24.58
C GLU A 321 22.36 -5.11 24.75
N LYS A 322 21.91 -4.65 25.93
CA LYS A 322 20.49 -4.38 26.19
C LYS A 322 19.98 -3.19 25.39
N GLU A 323 20.73 -2.08 25.39
CA GLU A 323 20.39 -0.89 24.61
C GLU A 323 20.30 -1.20 23.11
N LEU A 324 21.20 -2.05 22.60
CA LEU A 324 21.15 -2.53 21.20
C LEU A 324 19.97 -3.45 20.93
N LEU A 325 19.70 -4.40 21.82
CA LEU A 325 18.55 -5.29 21.68
C LEU A 325 17.24 -4.49 21.71
N ASP A 326 17.13 -3.51 22.61
CA ASP A 326 15.97 -2.61 22.68
C ASP A 326 15.83 -1.76 21.40
N TRP A 327 16.92 -1.35 20.75
CA TRP A 327 16.84 -0.70 19.43
C TRP A 327 16.23 -1.63 18.36
N HIS A 328 16.63 -2.92 18.31
CA HIS A 328 16.00 -3.87 17.38
C HIS A 328 14.53 -4.15 17.73
N LEU A 329 14.18 -4.20 19.01
CA LEU A 329 12.79 -4.33 19.46
C LEU A 329 11.97 -3.10 19.06
N ALA A 330 12.52 -1.89 19.19
CA ALA A 330 11.90 -0.65 18.73
C ALA A 330 11.69 -0.67 17.21
N ASN A 331 12.65 -1.19 16.44
CA ASN A 331 12.52 -1.36 15.00
C ASN A 331 11.41 -2.37 14.62
N LEU A 332 11.21 -3.41 15.43
CA LEU A 332 10.10 -4.34 15.27
C LEU A 332 8.74 -3.69 15.61
N GLU A 333 8.69 -2.84 16.63
CA GLU A 333 7.49 -2.04 16.96
C GLU A 333 7.17 -1.03 15.87
N TYR A 334 8.21 -0.39 15.29
CA TYR A 334 8.08 0.46 14.10
C TYR A 334 7.44 -0.30 12.94
N ALA A 335 7.98 -1.47 12.59
CA ALA A 335 7.49 -2.26 11.45
C ALA A 335 6.01 -2.64 11.58
N ASN A 336 5.51 -2.83 12.80
CA ASN A 336 4.13 -3.22 13.06
C ASN A 336 3.23 -2.06 13.55
N ALA A 337 3.79 -0.87 13.82
CA ALA A 337 3.14 0.22 14.57
C ALA A 337 2.47 -0.18 15.90
N GLY A 338 2.77 -1.37 16.42
CA GLY A 338 2.16 -1.92 17.62
C GLY A 338 3.20 -2.18 18.69
N CYS A 339 2.83 -2.01 19.96
CA CYS A 339 3.68 -2.39 21.08
C CYS A 339 3.87 -3.92 21.09
N LEU A 340 5.06 -4.40 21.44
CA LEU A 340 5.31 -5.85 21.55
C LEU A 340 4.40 -6.52 22.59
N SER A 341 3.97 -5.77 23.60
CA SER A 341 3.02 -6.22 24.63
C SER A 341 1.63 -6.53 24.07
N ASP A 342 1.30 -5.99 22.89
CA ASP A 342 0.00 -6.18 22.23
C ASP A 342 0.05 -7.08 20.99
N LEU A 343 1.22 -7.26 20.36
CA LEU A 343 1.38 -8.09 19.17
C LEU A 343 1.16 -9.58 19.46
N SER A 344 0.39 -10.27 18.61
CA SER A 344 0.10 -11.70 18.77
C SER A 344 1.34 -12.56 18.56
N LEU A 345 1.70 -13.39 19.54
CA LEU A 345 2.77 -14.39 19.35
C LEU A 345 2.42 -15.35 18.20
N ALA A 346 1.15 -15.74 18.09
CA ALA A 346 0.69 -16.69 17.09
C ALA A 346 0.76 -16.14 15.66
N TYR A 347 0.44 -14.86 15.45
CA TYR A 347 0.08 -14.36 14.12
C TYR A 347 0.68 -13.00 13.73
N TRP A 348 1.61 -12.42 14.50
CA TRP A 348 2.18 -11.09 14.19
C TRP A 348 2.86 -11.01 12.80
N ASP A 349 3.36 -12.13 12.29
CA ASP A 349 4.16 -12.29 11.07
C ASP A 349 3.42 -13.10 9.98
N GLN A 350 2.09 -13.16 10.05
CA GLN A 350 1.28 -13.96 9.13
C GLN A 350 1.40 -13.54 7.66
N ASP A 351 1.81 -12.30 7.40
CA ASP A 351 2.04 -11.71 6.08
C ASP A 351 3.44 -11.95 5.52
N ASP A 352 4.41 -12.41 6.32
CA ASP A 352 5.79 -12.66 5.88
C ASP A 352 5.90 -13.55 4.62
N PRO A 353 5.08 -14.60 4.42
CA PRO A 353 5.15 -15.42 3.20
C PRO A 353 4.83 -14.66 1.90
N TYR A 354 4.24 -13.47 1.99
CA TYR A 354 3.80 -12.67 0.86
C TYR A 354 4.71 -11.46 0.59
N GLU A 355 5.80 -11.26 1.35
CA GLU A 355 6.70 -10.13 1.18
C GLU A 355 7.15 -9.95 -0.28
N MET A 356 7.05 -8.72 -0.79
CA MET A 356 7.45 -8.40 -2.17
C MET A 356 8.97 -8.29 -2.27
N GLY A 357 9.56 -9.02 -3.21
CA GLY A 357 11.00 -8.99 -3.46
C GLY A 357 11.49 -7.68 -4.10
N GLY A 358 12.82 -7.54 -4.11
CA GLY A 358 13.52 -6.37 -4.64
C GLY A 358 13.81 -5.31 -3.59
N ASP A 359 14.43 -4.21 -4.01
CA ASP A 359 14.87 -3.16 -3.11
C ASP A 359 13.70 -2.37 -2.50
N HIS A 360 13.88 -1.89 -1.27
CA HIS A 360 13.02 -0.89 -0.67
C HIS A 360 13.44 0.50 -1.17
N CYS A 361 12.48 1.31 -1.60
CA CYS A 361 12.78 2.57 -2.28
C CYS A 361 12.01 3.76 -1.68
N PHE A 362 12.68 4.91 -1.66
CA PHE A 362 12.04 6.21 -1.60
C PHE A 362 11.67 6.69 -3.01
N LEU A 363 10.59 7.47 -3.11
CA LEU A 363 10.14 8.04 -4.37
C LEU A 363 10.58 9.51 -4.46
N ALA A 364 11.29 9.86 -5.54
CA ALA A 364 11.80 11.22 -5.73
C ALA A 364 10.66 12.25 -5.86
N GLY A 365 10.70 13.28 -5.02
CA GLY A 365 9.67 14.33 -4.92
C GLY A 365 8.45 13.95 -4.09
N GLY A 366 8.50 12.84 -3.34
CA GLY A 366 7.49 12.40 -2.38
C GLY A 366 6.28 11.67 -2.99
N ASN A 367 5.64 10.83 -2.17
CA ASN A 367 4.59 9.91 -2.62
C ASN A 367 3.29 10.58 -3.09
N TRP A 368 3.10 11.88 -2.81
CA TRP A 368 1.96 12.65 -3.34
C TRP A 368 1.90 12.63 -4.88
N ARG A 369 3.03 12.45 -5.56
CA ARG A 369 3.07 12.36 -7.04
C ARG A 369 2.25 11.18 -7.56
N LEU A 370 2.27 10.06 -6.84
CA LEU A 370 1.41 8.90 -7.14
C LEU A 370 -0.06 9.24 -6.92
N ILE A 371 -0.36 9.91 -5.79
CA ILE A 371 -1.72 10.32 -5.43
C ILE A 371 -2.29 11.29 -6.46
N ASN A 372 -1.53 12.31 -6.85
CA ASN A 372 -1.97 13.31 -7.83
C ASN A 372 -2.32 12.65 -9.16
N ALA A 373 -1.45 11.76 -9.65
CA ALA A 373 -1.68 11.02 -10.89
C ALA A 373 -2.93 10.11 -10.83
N LEU A 374 -3.22 9.53 -9.66
CA LEU A 374 -4.40 8.70 -9.44
C LEU A 374 -5.71 9.52 -9.31
N CYS A 375 -5.62 10.81 -8.98
CA CYS A 375 -6.80 11.69 -8.90
C CYS A 375 -7.25 12.19 -10.27
N GLU A 376 -6.36 12.20 -11.26
CA GLU A 376 -6.66 12.72 -12.60
C GLU A 376 -7.78 11.91 -13.27
N GLY A 377 -8.90 12.58 -13.58
CA GLY A 377 -10.08 11.97 -14.18
C GLY A 377 -11.06 11.35 -13.18
N VAL A 378 -10.77 11.39 -11.87
CA VAL A 378 -11.66 10.88 -10.81
C VAL A 378 -12.51 12.02 -10.23
N PRO A 379 -13.84 11.91 -10.20
CA PRO A 379 -14.70 12.89 -9.52
C PRO A 379 -14.55 12.77 -7.99
N ILE A 380 -14.01 13.81 -7.35
CA ILE A 380 -13.77 13.83 -5.89
C ILE A 380 -14.41 15.08 -5.28
N LEU A 381 -15.21 14.88 -4.22
CA LEU A 381 -15.72 15.95 -3.36
C LEU A 381 -14.97 15.96 -2.03
N TYR A 382 -14.20 17.02 -1.82
CA TYR A 382 -13.45 17.25 -0.59
C TYR A 382 -14.32 17.87 0.51
N LYS A 383 -13.84 17.79 1.76
CA LYS A 383 -14.53 18.28 2.96
C LYS A 383 -15.92 17.66 3.15
N LYS A 384 -16.07 16.40 2.73
CA LYS A 384 -17.29 15.59 2.84
C LYS A 384 -17.08 14.44 3.82
N THR A 385 -17.01 14.75 5.11
CA THR A 385 -16.86 13.74 6.17
C THR A 385 -18.14 12.94 6.32
N VAL A 386 -18.12 11.68 5.87
CA VAL A 386 -19.24 10.73 5.99
C VAL A 386 -19.49 10.41 7.46
N THR A 387 -20.77 10.43 7.86
CA THR A 387 -21.21 10.13 9.23
C THR A 387 -22.22 8.99 9.29
N ARG A 388 -22.90 8.69 8.17
CA ARG A 388 -23.90 7.63 8.09
C ARG A 388 -23.91 6.97 6.72
N ILE A 389 -24.00 5.65 6.70
CA ILE A 389 -24.18 4.83 5.49
C ILE A 389 -25.42 3.96 5.68
N GLU A 390 -26.44 4.22 4.88
CA GLU A 390 -27.66 3.41 4.80
C GLU A 390 -27.59 2.54 3.53
N TYR A 391 -27.91 1.26 3.63
CA TYR A 391 -27.87 0.33 2.49
C TYR A 391 -29.04 -0.65 2.52
N GLY A 392 -29.55 -1.03 1.35
CA GLY A 392 -30.67 -1.97 1.24
C GLY A 392 -31.01 -2.36 -0.21
N GLU A 393 -32.22 -2.89 -0.42
CA GLU A 393 -32.68 -3.32 -1.74
C GLU A 393 -32.67 -2.17 -2.76
N GLU A 394 -33.04 -0.96 -2.33
CA GLU A 394 -33.14 0.27 -3.15
C GLU A 394 -31.79 1.01 -3.34
N GLY A 395 -30.66 0.38 -3.02
CA GLY A 395 -29.33 1.00 -3.16
C GLY A 395 -28.77 1.51 -1.84
N VAL A 396 -28.03 2.62 -1.90
CA VAL A 396 -27.30 3.19 -0.77
C VAL A 396 -27.58 4.69 -0.61
N ARG A 397 -27.58 5.18 0.64
CA ARG A 397 -27.60 6.60 0.98
C ARG A 397 -26.47 6.92 1.95
N VAL A 398 -25.62 7.87 1.59
CA VAL A 398 -24.45 8.26 2.37
C VAL A 398 -24.62 9.70 2.84
N ALA A 399 -24.77 9.88 4.15
CA ALA A 399 -24.88 11.20 4.76
C ALA A 399 -23.52 11.72 5.20
N VAL A 400 -23.26 12.99 4.91
CA VAL A 400 -22.03 13.69 5.32
C VAL A 400 -22.33 14.74 6.39
N THR A 401 -21.29 15.21 7.04
CA THR A 401 -21.36 16.36 7.96
C THR A 401 -21.98 17.56 7.24
N GLY A 402 -22.90 18.27 7.90
CA GLY A 402 -23.67 19.35 7.29
C GLY A 402 -24.99 18.91 6.64
N GLY A 403 -25.35 17.62 6.71
CA GLY A 403 -26.69 17.12 6.39
C GLY A 403 -26.94 16.76 4.91
N GLN A 404 -25.98 17.00 4.02
CA GLN A 404 -26.06 16.55 2.63
C GLN A 404 -26.06 15.01 2.57
N VAL A 405 -26.86 14.46 1.65
CA VAL A 405 -26.99 13.02 1.42
C VAL A 405 -26.72 12.72 -0.05
N PHE A 406 -25.90 11.72 -0.31
CA PHE A 406 -25.60 11.19 -1.64
C PHE A 406 -26.24 9.82 -1.82
N GLN A 407 -26.70 9.52 -3.03
CA GLN A 407 -27.34 8.24 -3.36
C GLN A 407 -26.60 7.54 -4.48
N ALA A 408 -26.57 6.20 -4.45
CA ALA A 408 -26.01 5.37 -5.49
C ALA A 408 -26.54 3.92 -5.40
N ASP A 409 -26.15 3.06 -6.33
CA ASP A 409 -26.46 1.63 -6.29
C ASP A 409 -25.63 0.89 -5.25
N MET A 410 -24.37 1.27 -5.09
CA MET A 410 -23.38 0.63 -4.22
C MET A 410 -22.47 1.65 -3.57
N VAL A 411 -21.88 1.29 -2.43
CA VAL A 411 -20.87 2.08 -1.73
C VAL A 411 -19.65 1.23 -1.42
N LEU A 412 -18.47 1.78 -1.67
CA LEU A 412 -17.19 1.26 -1.24
C LEU A 412 -16.66 2.09 -0.07
N CYS A 413 -16.57 1.49 1.11
CA CYS A 413 -16.03 2.11 2.31
C CYS A 413 -14.52 1.86 2.40
N THR A 414 -13.71 2.92 2.34
CA THR A 414 -12.22 2.82 2.43
C THR A 414 -11.64 3.54 3.64
N VAL A 415 -12.47 3.86 4.62
CA VAL A 415 -12.05 4.58 5.81
C VAL A 415 -11.05 3.75 6.64
N PRO A 416 -10.10 4.39 7.35
CA PRO A 416 -9.16 3.66 8.20
C PRO A 416 -9.86 2.83 9.28
N LEU A 417 -9.22 1.72 9.69
CA LEU A 417 -9.74 0.86 10.76
C LEU A 417 -9.98 1.65 12.07
N GLY A 418 -9.13 2.62 12.40
CA GLY A 418 -9.34 3.51 13.55
C GLY A 418 -10.66 4.28 13.50
N VAL A 419 -11.08 4.75 12.31
CA VAL A 419 -12.39 5.41 12.12
C VAL A 419 -13.54 4.42 12.35
N LEU A 420 -13.43 3.18 11.84
CA LEU A 420 -14.43 2.14 12.10
C LEU A 420 -14.53 1.81 13.60
N LYS A 421 -13.39 1.69 14.29
CA LYS A 421 -13.31 1.45 15.74
C LYS A 421 -13.91 2.58 16.57
N SER A 422 -13.74 3.83 16.14
CA SER A 422 -14.31 5.00 16.83
C SER A 422 -15.84 5.03 16.83
N GLY A 423 -16.47 4.32 15.89
CA GLY A 423 -17.92 4.38 15.68
C GLY A 423 -18.42 5.73 15.12
N GLY A 424 -17.51 6.51 14.51
CA GLY A 424 -17.80 7.81 13.88
C GLY A 424 -18.67 7.73 12.63
N ILE A 425 -18.81 6.55 12.03
CA ILE A 425 -19.77 6.26 10.96
C ILE A 425 -20.82 5.29 11.49
N LYS A 426 -22.10 5.65 11.34
CA LYS A 426 -23.23 4.78 11.66
C LYS A 426 -23.67 4.02 10.41
N PHE A 427 -23.85 2.71 10.54
CA PHE A 427 -24.33 1.84 9.47
C PHE A 427 -25.80 1.46 9.74
N TYR A 428 -26.64 1.54 8.71
CA TYR A 428 -28.05 1.14 8.80
C TYR A 428 -28.44 0.25 7.60
N PRO A 429 -28.82 -1.02 7.84
CA PRO A 429 -28.81 -1.72 9.12
C PRO A 429 -27.40 -1.81 9.73
N GLU A 430 -27.30 -2.23 10.99
CA GLU A 430 -26.00 -2.43 11.64
C GLU A 430 -25.15 -3.48 10.89
N LEU A 431 -23.83 -3.34 10.98
CA LEU A 431 -22.92 -4.31 10.38
C LEU A 431 -23.11 -5.69 11.02
N PRO A 432 -22.95 -6.79 10.25
CA PRO A 432 -23.01 -8.14 10.79
C PRO A 432 -22.07 -8.32 11.98
N THR A 433 -22.52 -9.01 13.04
CA THR A 433 -21.78 -9.18 14.30
C THR A 433 -20.35 -9.68 14.08
N ARG A 434 -20.15 -10.62 13.15
CA ARG A 434 -18.82 -11.15 12.80
C ARG A 434 -17.87 -10.05 12.32
N LYS A 435 -18.35 -9.10 11.52
CA LYS A 435 -17.58 -7.95 11.02
C LYS A 435 -17.29 -6.94 12.13
N SER A 436 -18.29 -6.59 12.94
CA SER A 436 -18.12 -5.69 14.09
C SER A 436 -17.09 -6.23 15.10
N GLU A 437 -17.10 -7.55 15.35
CA GLU A 437 -16.12 -8.20 16.21
C GLU A 437 -14.71 -8.24 15.59
N ALA A 438 -14.58 -8.42 14.28
CA ALA A 438 -13.28 -8.32 13.60
C ALA A 438 -12.70 -6.89 13.68
N ILE A 439 -13.54 -5.87 13.48
CA ILE A 439 -13.16 -4.45 13.68
C ILE A 439 -12.66 -4.24 15.11
N ARG A 440 -13.33 -4.84 16.11
CA ARG A 440 -12.92 -4.73 17.52
C ARG A 440 -11.60 -5.46 17.79
N ARG A 441 -11.42 -6.67 17.26
CA ARG A 441 -10.25 -7.53 17.51
C ARG A 441 -8.97 -7.06 16.83
N LEU A 442 -9.02 -6.56 15.60
CA LEU A 442 -7.82 -6.10 14.91
C LEU A 442 -7.13 -4.97 15.69
N GLY A 443 -5.80 -4.97 15.69
CA GLY A 443 -5.00 -3.90 16.26
C GLY A 443 -4.96 -2.69 15.32
N PHE A 444 -4.87 -1.49 15.87
CA PHE A 444 -4.63 -0.28 15.09
C PHE A 444 -3.59 0.56 15.79
N GLY A 445 -2.40 0.58 15.21
CA GLY A 445 -1.17 1.03 15.82
C GLY A 445 -0.87 2.51 15.62
N LEU A 446 0.24 2.96 16.21
CA LEU A 446 0.77 4.30 16.10
C LEU A 446 2.26 4.31 15.74
N LEU A 447 2.56 5.15 14.77
CA LEU A 447 3.89 5.52 14.33
C LEU A 447 3.86 7.00 13.97
N ASN A 448 4.74 7.77 14.60
CA ASN A 448 4.85 9.20 14.36
C ASN A 448 6.23 9.63 13.88
N LYS A 449 6.30 10.85 13.36
CA LYS A 449 7.48 11.43 12.76
C LYS A 449 7.71 12.86 13.21
N VAL A 450 8.97 13.24 13.28
CA VAL A 450 9.41 14.64 13.34
C VAL A 450 10.22 14.92 12.08
N ALA A 451 9.60 15.61 11.12
CA ALA A 451 10.25 16.08 9.91
C ALA A 451 10.94 17.42 10.18
N MET A 452 12.20 17.55 9.76
CA MET A 452 13.04 18.72 9.98
C MET A 452 13.78 19.08 8.69
N VAL A 453 13.52 20.28 8.16
CA VAL A 453 14.27 20.85 7.04
C VAL A 453 15.37 21.73 7.59
N PHE A 454 16.61 21.53 7.18
CA PHE A 454 17.76 22.29 7.65
C PHE A 454 18.28 23.29 6.59
N PRO A 455 19.23 24.16 6.93
CA PRO A 455 19.90 25.01 5.92
C PRO A 455 20.83 24.24 4.97
N HIS A 456 21.45 23.16 5.42
CA HIS A 456 22.36 22.33 4.64
C HIS A 456 22.43 20.91 5.22
N VAL A 457 22.97 19.96 4.42
CA VAL A 457 23.20 18.58 4.85
C VAL A 457 24.45 18.54 5.74
N PHE A 458 24.27 18.43 7.06
CA PHE A 458 25.39 18.33 8.02
C PHE A 458 25.73 16.88 8.42
N TRP A 459 24.86 15.92 8.08
CA TRP A 459 24.97 14.52 8.49
C TRP A 459 25.73 13.62 7.50
N GLY A 460 26.11 14.17 6.34
CA GLY A 460 26.74 13.44 5.24
C GLY A 460 25.75 12.87 4.21
N GLU A 461 26.21 12.73 2.96
CA GLU A 461 25.38 12.35 1.81
C GLU A 461 25.32 10.82 1.54
N GLU A 462 26.17 10.08 2.25
CA GLU A 462 26.32 8.62 2.09
C GLU A 462 25.31 7.80 2.90
N LEU A 463 24.52 8.45 3.75
CA LEU A 463 23.57 7.79 4.64
C LEU A 463 22.13 8.15 4.27
N ASP A 464 21.33 7.11 4.08
CA ASP A 464 19.87 7.22 3.98
C ASP A 464 19.20 7.00 5.34
N THR A 465 19.87 6.28 6.25
CA THR A 465 19.37 6.00 7.60
C THR A 465 20.51 5.98 8.62
N PHE A 466 20.21 6.33 9.86
CA PHE A 466 21.06 6.06 11.03
C PHE A 466 20.21 5.95 12.29
N GLY A 467 20.67 5.17 13.27
CA GLY A 467 19.96 4.94 14.51
C GLY A 467 20.60 5.61 15.72
N CYS A 468 19.80 5.83 16.76
CA CYS A 468 20.25 6.22 18.09
C CYS A 468 19.75 5.22 19.13
N LEU A 469 20.65 4.72 19.96
CA LEU A 469 20.29 3.90 21.12
C LEU A 469 19.62 4.76 22.19
N ASN A 470 18.74 4.15 22.97
CA ASN A 470 18.12 4.77 24.14
C ASN A 470 18.39 3.92 25.39
N SER A 471 18.85 4.55 26.47
CA SER A 471 19.09 3.87 27.75
C SER A 471 17.81 3.59 28.53
N ASP A 472 16.72 4.29 28.23
CA ASP A 472 15.41 4.04 28.81
C ASP A 472 14.61 3.07 27.94
N ARG A 473 14.41 1.84 28.46
CA ARG A 473 13.69 0.76 27.79
C ARG A 473 12.25 1.14 27.43
N CYS A 474 11.56 1.90 28.27
CA CYS A 474 10.19 2.35 28.01
C CYS A 474 10.12 3.36 26.86
N LYS A 475 11.27 4.00 26.55
CA LYS A 475 11.40 4.99 25.48
C LYS A 475 12.26 4.52 24.32
N ARG A 476 12.48 3.20 24.19
CA ARG A 476 13.32 2.62 23.13
C ARG A 476 12.96 3.07 21.71
N GLY A 477 11.68 3.40 21.48
CA GLY A 477 11.18 3.88 20.19
C GLY A 477 11.18 5.40 20.03
N GLU A 478 11.60 6.19 21.01
CA GLU A 478 11.68 7.66 20.90
C GLU A 478 12.91 8.06 20.08
N PHE A 479 12.70 8.57 18.86
CA PHE A 479 13.75 9.05 17.95
C PHE A 479 14.86 8.03 17.68
N PHE A 480 14.51 6.75 17.68
CA PHE A 480 15.46 5.64 17.58
C PHE A 480 16.08 5.52 16.17
N LEU A 481 15.40 6.02 15.14
CA LEU A 481 15.79 5.93 13.74
C LEU A 481 15.52 7.23 13.01
N PHE A 482 16.50 7.69 12.23
CA PHE A 482 16.43 8.88 11.40
C PHE A 482 16.52 8.49 9.92
N TYR A 483 15.62 9.04 9.11
CA TYR A 483 15.70 8.99 7.67
C TYR A 483 16.29 10.26 7.10
N SER A 484 17.20 10.09 6.16
CA SER A 484 17.83 11.15 5.39
C SER A 484 17.14 11.23 4.03
N TYR A 485 16.43 12.33 3.83
CA TYR A 485 15.60 12.56 2.65
C TYR A 485 16.30 13.44 1.60
N HIS A 486 17.56 13.81 1.82
CA HIS A 486 18.26 14.79 0.98
C HIS A 486 18.38 14.37 -0.50
N THR A 487 18.45 13.07 -0.79
CA THR A 487 18.53 12.53 -2.16
C THR A 487 17.20 12.59 -2.92
N VAL A 488 16.06 12.65 -2.21
CA VAL A 488 14.74 12.48 -2.82
C VAL A 488 13.77 13.64 -2.59
N SER A 489 13.95 14.42 -1.53
CA SER A 489 13.02 15.49 -1.16
C SER A 489 13.24 16.78 -1.92
N GLY A 490 14.42 16.98 -2.51
CA GLY A 490 14.84 18.26 -3.09
C GLY A 490 15.41 19.26 -2.08
N GLY A 491 15.64 18.86 -0.82
CA GLY A 491 16.29 19.70 0.19
C GLY A 491 16.92 18.90 1.35
N PRO A 492 17.71 19.54 2.21
CA PRO A 492 18.34 18.90 3.37
C PRO A 492 17.32 18.55 4.46
N VAL A 493 16.76 17.34 4.40
CA VAL A 493 15.71 16.88 5.33
C VAL A 493 16.15 15.67 6.12
N LEU A 494 15.93 15.73 7.44
CA LEU A 494 15.90 14.56 8.32
C LEU A 494 14.48 14.32 8.85
N VAL A 495 14.14 13.04 9.01
CA VAL A 495 12.88 12.61 9.61
C VAL A 495 13.18 11.65 10.76
N ALA A 496 12.91 12.05 11.99
CA ALA A 496 13.06 11.19 13.17
C ALA A 496 11.77 10.38 13.40
N LEU A 497 11.90 9.09 13.68
CA LEU A 497 10.76 8.19 13.90
C LEU A 497 10.46 7.98 15.38
N VAL A 498 9.17 7.82 15.71
CA VAL A 498 8.70 7.54 17.07
C VAL A 498 7.73 6.36 17.04
N ALA A 499 8.10 5.25 17.67
CA ALA A 499 7.38 3.97 17.62
C ALA A 499 7.16 3.35 19.02
N GLY A 500 6.33 2.30 19.08
CA GLY A 500 6.05 1.56 20.31
C GLY A 500 5.35 2.42 21.37
N GLU A 501 5.63 2.16 22.65
CA GLU A 501 5.03 2.91 23.77
C GLU A 501 5.36 4.40 23.70
N ALA A 502 6.55 4.77 23.21
CA ALA A 502 6.96 6.16 23.04
C ALA A 502 6.05 6.94 22.07
N ALA A 503 5.41 6.27 21.11
CA ALA A 503 4.48 6.94 20.20
C ALA A 503 3.18 7.39 20.89
N LEU A 504 2.76 6.68 21.95
CA LEU A 504 1.58 7.04 22.76
C LEU A 504 1.84 8.32 23.56
N ASP A 505 2.97 8.36 24.26
CA ASP A 505 3.40 9.54 25.03
C ASP A 505 3.65 10.75 24.11
N PHE A 506 4.17 10.48 22.90
CA PHE A 506 4.47 11.51 21.92
C PHE A 506 3.23 12.26 21.43
N GLU A 507 2.08 11.59 21.28
CA GLU A 507 0.82 12.26 20.88
C GLU A 507 0.45 13.38 21.86
N GLN A 508 0.66 13.14 23.16
CA GLN A 508 0.33 14.08 24.24
C GLN A 508 1.46 15.07 24.59
N THR A 509 2.64 14.90 23.98
CA THR A 509 3.81 15.76 24.25
C THR A 509 3.73 17.02 23.38
N ASP A 510 4.10 18.17 23.95
CA ASP A 510 4.22 19.42 23.19
C ASP A 510 5.23 19.27 22.02
N PRO A 511 4.88 19.68 20.78
CA PRO A 511 5.75 19.53 19.62
C PRO A 511 7.13 20.19 19.77
N LEU A 512 7.26 21.30 20.50
CA LEU A 512 8.54 21.97 20.72
C LEU A 512 9.43 21.14 21.67
N VAL A 513 8.84 20.48 22.66
CA VAL A 513 9.57 19.54 23.53
C VAL A 513 10.07 18.35 22.73
N SER A 514 9.22 17.77 21.87
CA SER A 514 9.61 16.68 20.96
C SER A 514 10.74 17.10 20.02
N LEU A 515 10.64 18.28 19.41
CA LEU A 515 11.67 18.84 18.55
C LEU A 515 12.98 19.05 19.32
N HIS A 516 12.91 19.64 20.52
CA HIS A 516 14.10 19.89 21.33
C HIS A 516 14.84 18.60 21.69
N ARG A 517 14.10 17.52 22.01
CA ARG A 517 14.69 16.20 22.27
C ARG A 517 15.35 15.62 21.02
N ALA A 518 14.69 15.67 19.86
CA ALA A 518 15.26 15.21 18.60
C ALA A 518 16.54 16.00 18.22
N LEU A 519 16.53 17.32 18.36
CA LEU A 519 17.70 18.17 18.12
C LEU A 519 18.81 17.92 19.14
N SER A 520 18.47 17.60 20.40
CA SER A 520 19.46 17.25 21.42
C SER A 520 20.21 15.97 21.05
N ILE A 521 19.50 14.97 20.53
CA ILE A 521 20.13 13.73 20.00
C ILE A 521 21.06 14.06 18.84
N LEU A 522 20.60 14.86 17.86
CA LEU A 522 21.43 15.25 16.71
C LEU A 522 22.68 16.03 17.17
N LYS A 523 22.53 17.00 18.07
CA LYS A 523 23.65 17.77 18.65
C LYS A 523 24.62 16.86 19.40
N GLY A 524 24.11 15.87 20.14
CA GLY A 524 24.92 14.87 20.80
C GLY A 524 25.68 13.95 19.84
N ILE A 525 25.09 13.58 18.69
CA ILE A 525 25.73 12.73 17.69
C ILE A 525 26.82 13.48 16.90
N TYR A 526 26.56 14.73 16.52
CA TYR A 526 27.38 15.47 15.56
C TYR A 526 28.32 16.49 16.22
N GLY A 527 27.97 17.04 17.38
CA GLY A 527 28.81 17.99 18.12
C GLY A 527 30.21 17.46 18.44
N PRO A 528 30.35 16.23 19.00
CA PRO A 528 31.66 15.62 19.25
C PRO A 528 32.49 15.35 17.99
N LYS A 529 31.85 15.34 16.81
CA LYS A 529 32.52 15.21 15.51
C LYS A 529 32.96 16.56 14.93
N GLY A 530 32.83 17.65 15.71
CA GLY A 530 33.13 19.01 15.26
C GLY A 530 32.08 19.61 14.32
N VAL A 531 30.90 18.98 14.20
CA VAL A 531 29.83 19.41 13.30
C VAL A 531 28.81 20.22 14.09
N HIS A 532 28.62 21.48 13.70
CA HIS A 532 27.56 22.33 14.26
C HIS A 532 26.21 21.95 13.66
N VAL A 533 25.26 21.54 14.51
CA VAL A 533 23.88 21.24 14.10
C VAL A 533 23.07 22.55 14.08
N PRO A 534 22.70 23.08 12.91
CA PRO A 534 21.89 24.30 12.82
C PRO A 534 20.46 24.04 13.31
N ASP A 535 19.76 25.12 13.66
CA ASP A 535 18.32 25.03 13.88
C ASP A 535 17.60 24.78 12.54
N PRO A 536 16.51 23.97 12.55
CA PRO A 536 15.76 23.69 11.34
C PRO A 536 14.98 24.92 10.86
N ILE A 537 14.89 25.08 9.54
CA ILE A 537 14.10 26.12 8.86
C ILE A 537 12.61 25.90 9.09
N GLN A 538 12.17 24.64 8.96
CA GLN A 538 10.78 24.24 9.19
C GLN A 538 10.73 22.85 9.78
N THR A 539 9.77 22.64 10.68
CA THR A 539 9.54 21.36 11.33
C THR A 539 8.07 20.99 11.34
N VAL A 540 7.78 19.69 11.25
CA VAL A 540 6.44 19.14 11.45
C VAL A 540 6.51 17.90 12.32
N CYS A 541 5.71 17.86 13.38
CA CYS A 541 5.47 16.66 14.17
C CYS A 541 4.12 16.07 13.76
N THR A 542 4.07 14.79 13.42
CA THR A 542 2.80 14.13 13.09
C THR A 542 2.03 13.76 14.36
N ARG A 543 0.70 13.67 14.24
CA ARG A 543 -0.23 13.26 15.29
C ARG A 543 -1.32 12.38 14.66
N TRP A 544 -0.95 11.17 14.27
CA TRP A 544 -1.88 10.28 13.55
C TRP A 544 -2.97 9.72 14.45
N GLY A 545 -2.72 9.60 15.75
CA GLY A 545 -3.68 9.16 16.76
C GLY A 545 -4.79 10.18 17.01
N ASP A 546 -4.43 11.47 17.08
CA ASP A 546 -5.40 12.55 17.30
C ASP A 546 -6.13 12.98 16.02
N ASP A 547 -5.67 12.53 14.84
CA ASP A 547 -6.33 12.83 13.57
C ASP A 547 -7.71 12.14 13.49
N PRO A 548 -8.83 12.89 13.44
CA PRO A 548 -10.18 12.32 13.54
C PRO A 548 -10.61 11.55 12.29
N LEU A 549 -9.82 11.60 11.21
CA LEU A 549 -10.05 10.85 9.98
C LEU A 549 -9.10 9.65 9.85
N CYS A 550 -8.31 9.35 10.89
CA CYS A 550 -7.42 8.20 10.95
C CYS A 550 -7.51 7.43 12.27
N TYR A 551 -7.38 8.11 13.42
CA TYR A 551 -7.26 7.52 14.76
C TYR A 551 -6.09 6.53 14.90
N GLY A 552 -4.99 6.77 14.19
CA GLY A 552 -3.82 5.90 14.19
C GLY A 552 -3.12 5.81 12.84
N SER A 553 -2.07 4.99 12.79
CA SER A 553 -1.18 4.84 11.65
C SER A 553 -1.62 3.68 10.75
N TYR A 554 -1.56 2.43 11.22
CA TYR A 554 -1.94 1.24 10.43
C TYR A 554 -2.24 0.03 11.31
N SER A 555 -2.91 -0.99 10.74
CA SER A 555 -3.34 -2.16 11.50
C SER A 555 -2.22 -3.16 11.80
N HIS A 556 -2.38 -3.90 12.89
CA HIS A 556 -1.52 -5.03 13.26
C HIS A 556 -2.35 -6.18 13.83
N VAL A 557 -1.77 -7.37 13.86
CA VAL A 557 -2.41 -8.54 14.49
C VAL A 557 -2.08 -8.54 15.98
N ARG A 558 -3.03 -8.07 16.79
CA ARG A 558 -2.92 -8.09 18.26
C ARG A 558 -3.30 -9.44 18.87
N VAL A 559 -2.97 -9.64 20.13
CA VAL A 559 -3.41 -10.80 20.93
C VAL A 559 -4.94 -10.96 20.83
N GLY A 560 -5.38 -12.20 20.58
CA GLY A 560 -6.78 -12.56 20.34
C GLY A 560 -7.32 -12.25 18.94
N SER A 561 -6.49 -11.76 18.00
CA SER A 561 -6.83 -11.56 16.59
C SER A 561 -6.01 -12.49 15.68
N SER A 562 -6.39 -12.61 14.41
CA SER A 562 -5.66 -13.40 13.41
C SER A 562 -5.76 -12.77 12.03
N GLY A 563 -5.00 -13.31 11.06
CA GLY A 563 -5.12 -12.92 9.65
C GLY A 563 -6.55 -13.04 9.10
N GLY A 564 -7.37 -13.94 9.65
CA GLY A 564 -8.76 -14.11 9.24
C GLY A 564 -9.66 -12.90 9.55
N ASP A 565 -9.27 -12.02 10.49
CA ASP A 565 -10.02 -10.79 10.74
C ASP A 565 -9.90 -9.78 9.59
N TYR A 566 -8.77 -9.77 8.87
CA TYR A 566 -8.63 -8.99 7.63
C TYR A 566 -9.58 -9.49 6.54
N ASP A 567 -9.69 -10.82 6.38
CA ASP A 567 -10.59 -11.45 5.42
C ASP A 567 -12.06 -11.09 5.75
N ILE A 568 -12.45 -11.19 7.03
CA ILE A 568 -13.80 -10.82 7.51
C ILE A 568 -14.09 -9.33 7.24
N LEU A 569 -13.11 -8.45 7.47
CA LEU A 569 -13.30 -7.02 7.25
C LEU A 569 -13.48 -6.71 5.75
N ALA A 570 -12.82 -7.45 4.86
CA ALA A 570 -12.99 -7.33 3.41
C ALA A 570 -14.35 -7.80 2.88
N GLU A 571 -15.06 -8.70 3.58
CA GLU A 571 -16.36 -9.25 3.12
C GLU A 571 -17.37 -8.14 2.77
N SER A 572 -18.00 -8.18 1.61
CA SER A 572 -19.10 -7.27 1.27
C SER A 572 -20.38 -7.58 2.07
N VAL A 573 -21.24 -6.58 2.28
CA VAL A 573 -22.56 -6.73 2.92
C VAL A 573 -23.65 -6.49 1.88
N ASP A 574 -24.54 -7.47 1.74
CA ASP A 574 -25.72 -7.48 0.85
C ASP A 574 -25.44 -7.11 -0.62
N GLY A 575 -24.18 -7.24 -1.07
CA GLY A 575 -23.74 -6.76 -2.38
C GLY A 575 -23.96 -5.26 -2.60
N ARG A 576 -24.12 -4.48 -1.52
CA ARG A 576 -24.33 -3.02 -1.57
C ARG A 576 -23.18 -2.26 -0.93
N LEU A 577 -22.66 -2.77 0.18
CA LEU A 577 -21.59 -2.14 0.95
C LEU A 577 -20.32 -3.00 0.86
N PHE A 578 -19.27 -2.43 0.29
CA PHE A 578 -17.97 -3.06 0.09
C PHE A 578 -16.90 -2.40 0.96
N PHE A 579 -15.79 -3.09 1.22
CA PHE A 579 -14.71 -2.60 2.08
C PHE A 579 -13.34 -2.79 1.41
N ALA A 580 -12.60 -1.69 1.26
CA ALA A 580 -11.20 -1.71 0.84
C ALA A 580 -10.34 -0.92 1.83
N GLY A 581 -9.03 -1.00 1.67
CA GLY A 581 -8.03 -0.39 2.55
C GLY A 581 -7.01 -1.41 3.03
N GLU A 582 -5.91 -0.93 3.59
CA GLU A 582 -4.83 -1.79 4.08
C GLU A 582 -5.33 -2.81 5.12
N ALA A 583 -6.27 -2.42 5.99
CA ALA A 583 -6.90 -3.31 6.97
C ALA A 583 -7.93 -4.28 6.37
N THR A 584 -7.99 -4.42 5.05
CA THR A 584 -8.80 -5.43 4.34
C THR A 584 -7.91 -6.37 3.52
N SER A 585 -6.60 -6.30 3.69
CA SER A 585 -5.62 -7.09 2.96
C SER A 585 -4.87 -7.99 3.92
N ARG A 586 -5.21 -9.28 3.96
CA ARG A 586 -4.49 -10.25 4.79
C ARG A 586 -3.05 -10.45 4.35
N GLN A 587 -2.81 -10.47 3.05
CA GLN A 587 -1.48 -10.71 2.46
C GLN A 587 -0.57 -9.49 2.59
N TYR A 588 -1.15 -8.29 2.56
CA TYR A 588 -0.39 -7.03 2.55
C TYR A 588 -1.02 -5.99 3.50
N PRO A 589 -1.23 -6.31 4.80
CA PRO A 589 -1.77 -5.33 5.74
C PRO A 589 -0.78 -4.19 5.93
N ALA A 590 -1.21 -3.07 6.52
CA ALA A 590 -0.35 -1.96 6.91
C ALA A 590 0.48 -1.27 5.80
N THR A 591 0.29 -1.64 4.53
CA THR A 591 1.12 -1.15 3.43
C THR A 591 0.36 -0.29 2.44
N MET A 592 1.09 0.61 1.76
CA MET A 592 0.55 1.39 0.64
C MET A 592 0.07 0.49 -0.50
N HIS A 593 0.84 -0.54 -0.85
CA HIS A 593 0.51 -1.44 -1.94
C HIS A 593 -0.67 -2.35 -1.59
N GLY A 594 -0.81 -2.79 -0.34
CA GLY A 594 -2.00 -3.51 0.12
C GLY A 594 -3.28 -2.69 0.03
N ALA A 595 -3.21 -1.40 0.39
CA ALA A 595 -4.33 -0.48 0.16
C ALA A 595 -4.68 -0.39 -1.34
N PHE A 596 -3.69 -0.15 -2.20
CA PHE A 596 -3.89 -0.06 -3.65
C PHE A 596 -4.52 -1.34 -4.23
N LEU A 597 -3.96 -2.51 -3.91
CA LEU A 597 -4.46 -3.81 -4.37
C LEU A 597 -5.88 -4.11 -3.87
N SER A 598 -6.20 -3.75 -2.62
CA SER A 598 -7.56 -3.92 -2.10
C SER A 598 -8.59 -3.08 -2.87
N GLY A 599 -8.20 -1.90 -3.39
CA GLY A 599 -9.06 -1.09 -4.24
C GLY A 599 -9.37 -1.76 -5.58
N LEU A 600 -8.34 -2.31 -6.24
CA LEU A 600 -8.53 -3.07 -7.49
C LEU A 600 -9.40 -4.32 -7.27
N ARG A 601 -9.18 -5.04 -6.16
CA ARG A 601 -9.99 -6.19 -5.75
C ARG A 601 -11.46 -5.81 -5.62
N GLU A 602 -11.77 -4.74 -4.88
CA GLU A 602 -13.18 -4.36 -4.67
C GLU A 602 -13.85 -3.84 -5.96
N ALA A 603 -13.10 -3.22 -6.88
CA ALA A 603 -13.65 -2.88 -8.19
C ALA A 603 -14.11 -4.14 -8.97
N SER A 604 -13.33 -5.23 -8.92
CA SER A 604 -13.69 -6.53 -9.48
C SER A 604 -14.91 -7.13 -8.76
N CYS A 605 -14.93 -7.10 -7.42
CA CYS A 605 -16.06 -7.59 -6.61
C CYS A 605 -17.37 -6.86 -6.94
N ILE A 606 -17.34 -5.53 -7.06
CA ILE A 606 -18.49 -4.69 -7.41
C ILE A 606 -19.02 -5.04 -8.81
N LEU A 607 -18.13 -5.19 -9.78
CA LEU A 607 -18.50 -5.62 -11.13
C LEU A 607 -19.19 -7.00 -11.13
N ARG A 608 -18.68 -7.95 -10.35
CA ARG A 608 -19.28 -9.29 -10.21
C ARG A 608 -20.65 -9.24 -9.54
N ALA A 609 -20.80 -8.43 -8.50
CA ALA A 609 -22.07 -8.26 -7.79
C ALA A 609 -23.18 -7.72 -8.71
N LEU A 610 -22.84 -6.80 -9.63
CA LEU A 610 -23.77 -6.31 -10.66
C LEU A 610 -24.25 -7.45 -11.57
N LYS A 611 -23.33 -8.29 -12.08
CA LYS A 611 -23.68 -9.43 -12.95
C LYS A 611 -24.58 -10.45 -12.25
N THR A 612 -24.35 -10.71 -10.96
CA THR A 612 -25.20 -11.62 -10.17
C THR A 612 -26.62 -11.06 -9.99
N ARG A 613 -26.78 -9.73 -9.87
CA ARG A 613 -28.08 -9.07 -9.77
C ARG A 613 -28.86 -9.00 -11.08
N ALA A 614 -28.16 -8.85 -12.21
CA ALA A 614 -28.78 -8.79 -13.53
C ALA A 614 -29.29 -10.16 -14.05
N SER A 615 -28.96 -11.27 -13.39
CA SER A 615 -29.33 -12.61 -13.84
C SER A 615 -30.85 -12.86 -13.69
N PRO A 616 -31.57 -13.36 -14.73
CA PRO A 616 -33.01 -13.62 -14.67
C PRO A 616 -33.42 -14.73 -13.69
N ASN A 617 -32.47 -15.53 -13.20
CA ASN A 617 -32.66 -16.51 -12.12
C ASN A 617 -32.38 -15.94 -10.72
N TYR A 618 -32.15 -14.63 -10.60
CA TYR A 618 -32.05 -13.97 -9.32
C TYR A 618 -33.40 -14.09 -8.61
N ASN A 619 -33.46 -14.98 -7.62
CA ASN A 619 -34.67 -15.22 -6.84
C ASN A 619 -34.56 -14.43 -5.52
N PRO A 620 -35.12 -13.20 -5.45
CA PRO A 620 -35.13 -12.44 -4.21
C PRO A 620 -35.92 -13.18 -3.12
N LYS A 621 -36.73 -14.21 -3.43
CA LYS A 621 -37.55 -14.95 -2.45
C LYS A 621 -36.79 -15.93 -1.54
N ARG A 622 -35.47 -16.10 -1.70
CA ARG A 622 -34.62 -16.66 -0.63
C ARG A 622 -34.15 -15.61 0.38
N CYS A 623 -34.42 -14.33 0.10
CA CYS A 623 -34.14 -13.16 0.92
C CYS A 623 -35.30 -12.14 0.78
N LEU A 624 -36.54 -12.55 1.10
CA LEU A 624 -37.71 -11.65 1.19
C LEU A 624 -38.50 -12.03 2.44
N GLN A 625 -38.97 -11.08 3.24
CA GLN A 625 -40.19 -10.29 3.04
C GLN A 625 -40.07 -9.01 3.91
N LYS A 626 -40.53 -7.80 3.58
CA LYS A 626 -41.46 -7.20 2.60
C LYS A 626 -41.22 -5.68 2.67
N SER A 627 -41.23 -4.92 1.56
CA SER A 627 -42.42 -4.16 1.11
C SER A 627 -42.08 -3.12 0.02
N MET A 628 -42.89 -3.16 -1.03
CA MET A 628 -43.21 -2.13 -2.05
C MET A 628 -43.14 -0.68 -1.51
N ARG A 629 -42.75 0.38 -2.24
CA ARG A 629 -43.29 0.89 -3.53
C ARG A 629 -42.54 2.19 -3.90
N VAL A 630 -42.09 2.28 -5.16
CA VAL A 630 -41.96 3.43 -6.10
C VAL A 630 -41.63 4.83 -5.55
N CYS A 631 -40.50 5.42 -5.97
CA CYS A 631 -40.31 6.86 -6.11
C CYS A 631 -39.16 7.23 -7.08
N ASN A 632 -39.31 8.43 -7.64
CA ASN A 632 -38.71 8.98 -8.86
C ASN A 632 -37.21 9.34 -8.78
N ASP A 633 -36.61 9.28 -9.97
CA ASP A 633 -35.26 9.72 -10.32
C ASP A 633 -34.98 11.19 -10.01
N ILE A 634 -33.91 11.45 -9.24
CA ILE A 634 -33.27 12.77 -9.06
C ILE A 634 -31.74 12.64 -9.22
N LEU A 635 -31.29 11.88 -10.23
CA LEU A 635 -29.87 11.81 -10.63
C LEU A 635 -29.63 12.14 -12.11
N LEU A 636 -30.69 12.47 -12.85
CA LEU A 636 -30.60 12.87 -14.26
C LEU A 636 -30.36 14.37 -14.47
N ASP A 637 -30.64 15.23 -13.48
CA ASP A 637 -30.55 16.69 -13.66
C ASP A 637 -29.16 17.30 -13.36
N LEU A 638 -28.12 16.48 -13.15
CA LEU A 638 -26.76 16.98 -12.87
C LEU A 638 -25.84 17.01 -14.10
N PHE A 639 -26.32 16.57 -15.26
CA PHE A 639 -25.52 16.45 -16.48
C PHE A 639 -26.09 17.15 -17.72
N ASP A 640 -27.22 17.87 -17.63
CA ASP A 640 -27.85 18.47 -18.82
C ASP A 640 -27.55 19.95 -19.06
N GLU A 641 -27.13 20.77 -18.07
CA GLU A 641 -26.56 22.10 -18.37
C GLU A 641 -25.48 22.52 -17.37
N PRO A 642 -24.30 22.99 -17.83
CA PRO A 642 -23.32 23.61 -16.95
C PRO A 642 -23.80 25.02 -16.62
N ASP A 643 -24.14 25.28 -15.36
CA ASP A 643 -24.26 26.65 -14.87
C ASP A 643 -22.85 27.28 -14.87
N LEU A 644 -22.53 27.84 -16.03
CA LEU A 644 -21.40 28.72 -16.30
C LEU A 644 -21.70 30.08 -15.66
N GLU A 645 -21.59 30.17 -14.33
CA GLU A 645 -21.16 31.43 -13.71
C GLU A 645 -19.67 31.33 -13.37
N PHE A 646 -18.90 31.86 -14.33
CA PHE A 646 -17.48 32.12 -14.27
C PHE A 646 -17.09 32.90 -13.00
N GLY A 647 -16.43 32.22 -12.07
CA GLY A 647 -15.44 32.80 -11.16
C GLY A 647 -14.04 32.46 -11.67
N THR A 648 -13.36 33.44 -12.23
CA THR A 648 -12.07 33.36 -12.93
C THR A 648 -10.96 32.66 -12.14
N SER A 649 -10.34 31.69 -12.82
CA SER A 649 -8.93 31.27 -12.76
C SER A 649 -8.06 31.75 -11.58
N LEU A 650 -7.59 30.81 -10.78
CA LEU A 650 -6.24 30.85 -10.18
C LEU A 650 -5.48 29.59 -10.60
N LEU A 651 -4.96 29.63 -11.82
CA LEU A 651 -3.69 29.00 -12.15
C LEU A 651 -2.64 29.58 -11.20
N CYS A 652 -2.15 28.79 -10.25
CA CYS A 652 -0.98 29.16 -9.45
C CYS A 652 0.29 29.06 -10.31
N SER A 653 0.54 30.10 -11.10
CA SER A 653 1.89 30.49 -11.52
C SER A 653 2.50 31.46 -10.50
N HIS A 654 3.82 31.39 -10.38
CA HIS A 654 4.72 32.15 -9.49
C HIS A 654 4.27 33.56 -9.06
N PRO A 655 4.50 33.94 -7.79
CA PRO A 655 4.60 35.34 -7.42
C PRO A 655 6.09 35.74 -7.28
N SER A 656 6.63 36.34 -8.34
CA SER A 656 7.82 37.18 -8.27
C SER A 656 7.41 38.64 -8.54
N GLN A 657 7.60 39.47 -7.52
CA GLN A 657 7.76 40.93 -7.51
C GLN A 657 6.55 41.80 -7.91
N VAL A 658 6.23 42.78 -7.05
CA VAL A 658 6.60 44.21 -7.23
C VAL A 658 6.02 45.07 -6.08
N LYS A 659 6.94 45.81 -5.42
CA LYS A 659 6.87 47.18 -4.82
C LYS A 659 5.61 47.56 -4.01
N THR A 660 5.70 48.02 -2.77
CA THR A 660 6.60 49.02 -2.14
C THR A 660 6.81 48.71 -0.67
#